data_AF-A0A8T0XQX0-F1
#
_entry.id   AF-A0A8T0XQX0-F1
#
_cell.length_a   1.000
_cell.length_b   1.000
_cell.length_c   1.000
_cell.angle_alpha   90.00
_cell.angle_beta   90.00
_cell.angle_gamma   90.00
#
_symmetry.space_group_name_H-M   'P 1'
#
loop_
_entity.id
_entity.type
_entity.pdbx_description
1 polymer ?
#
loop_
_entity_poly.entity_id
_entity_poly.type
_entity_poly.pdbx_seq_one_letter_code
_entity_poly.pdbx_strand_id
1 'polypeptide(L)'
;MGGGSALSLAVCLVLAVLAPAVSGDGATLESVPDLVKAMYLNIESFPCVRLLNLSGEIGCSNPGSEKIIAPIVRLTKGSDQLVQPSTVLLPSDQMSDFFLRVSNDPEFHQKVSGVLIESNGANNNLQELSPDGKFPQDAFAPYSNRSHNWNPAGSGIMWNRYDFPVFLLSEESTRVLQKVSEKNKKTDNGYKANVAEFDLVMQTTKAQTHDSASCLKERSCLPLGGHSVWASLPPIKNGSTEHQKPIVLAITSQDSASFFRDRSIGSDSPISGLIALLTAVDALSHIHDLRNLKKQLVFAVFNGEAWGYLGSRKFLQELDKGADSVNGINSLMIDQVVEIGSVGKAVIEKYPSFYVHAAGNSSASNKILDALQSASKSLGSDNVKVKQAASSNPGVPPSSLMSFIRKNMSTSGVVLEDFDSHFSNRFYHSYLDNPAAAAALVARSLYILASANSVVDLMTLNTIKVNVSLVEELIGCLLTCKPGLSCGLVKSFISPSSTSCPSHYVGVFLDDPSGTQFPSYADDTSRFVWNFLADKTSTLAGNKSSCTGKCGDEGEVCVGAEVEGGGRCVVSTTRYVPAYSTRVKFEDNAWHVLPANSSDPMGVVDPVWTESYWNTIGLRVYAVQDSTFDWLILLAGLSITAASYCAVHVGRAYISKVVKRD
;
A
#
# COMPACT_ATOMS: atom_id res chain seq x y z
N MET A 1 31.03 -24.87 72.70
CA MET A 1 30.69 -25.06 71.27
C MET A 1 29.18 -25.03 71.16
N GLY A 2 28.57 -24.37 70.16
CA GLY A 2 27.10 -24.40 69.97
C GLY A 2 26.45 -23.20 69.27
N GLY A 3 26.96 -21.98 69.44
CA GLY A 3 26.24 -20.77 68.99
C GLY A 3 26.20 -20.51 67.48
N GLY A 4 27.33 -20.69 66.77
CA GLY A 4 27.45 -20.26 65.37
C GLY A 4 26.60 -21.06 64.36
N SER A 5 26.43 -22.37 64.59
CA SER A 5 25.67 -23.23 63.66
C SER A 5 24.17 -22.94 63.68
N ALA A 6 23.62 -22.56 64.83
CA ALA A 6 22.20 -22.25 64.98
C ALA A 6 21.82 -20.97 64.22
N LEU A 7 22.70 -19.96 64.19
CA LEU A 7 22.43 -18.70 63.51
C LEU A 7 22.41 -18.87 61.98
N SER A 8 23.33 -19.65 61.41
CA SER A 8 23.31 -19.96 59.97
C SER A 8 22.13 -20.83 59.57
N LEU A 9 21.73 -21.82 60.38
CA LEU A 9 20.49 -22.57 60.12
C LEU A 9 19.26 -21.67 60.18
N ALA A 10 19.17 -20.77 61.16
CA ALA A 10 18.04 -19.85 61.31
C ALA A 10 17.92 -18.89 60.11
N VAL A 11 19.04 -18.34 59.60
CA VAL A 11 19.01 -17.48 58.40
C VAL A 11 18.57 -18.26 57.15
N CYS A 12 19.04 -19.50 56.96
CA CYS A 12 18.58 -20.35 55.86
C CYS A 12 17.09 -20.73 55.98
N LEU A 13 16.59 -21.01 57.19
CA LEU A 13 15.16 -21.28 57.41
C LEU A 13 14.29 -20.03 57.19
N VAL A 14 14.74 -18.85 57.61
CA VAL A 14 14.01 -17.60 57.37
C VAL A 14 13.95 -17.28 55.89
N LEU A 15 15.03 -17.50 55.12
CA LEU A 15 15.02 -17.35 53.66
C LEU A 15 14.13 -18.40 52.96
N ALA A 16 14.07 -19.63 53.46
CA ALA A 16 13.18 -20.66 52.93
C ALA A 16 11.70 -20.41 53.24
N VAL A 17 11.37 -19.81 54.39
CA VAL A 17 10.00 -19.47 54.81
C VAL A 17 9.51 -18.16 54.19
N LEU A 18 10.41 -17.25 53.80
CA LEU A 18 10.08 -16.01 53.09
C LEU A 18 10.03 -16.14 51.56
N ALA A 19 10.28 -17.32 51.00
CA ALA A 19 10.00 -17.59 49.59
C ALA A 19 8.47 -17.51 49.37
N PRO A 20 7.93 -16.51 48.65
CA PRO A 20 6.50 -16.43 48.45
C PRO A 20 6.05 -17.62 47.61
N ALA A 21 5.10 -18.40 48.12
CA ALA A 21 4.48 -19.47 47.36
C ALA A 21 3.75 -18.85 46.16
N VAL A 22 4.36 -18.95 44.97
CA VAL A 22 3.76 -18.46 43.72
C VAL A 22 2.62 -19.40 43.35
N SER A 23 1.41 -19.06 43.79
CA SER A 23 0.17 -19.69 43.33
C SER A 23 -0.14 -19.21 41.91
N GLY A 24 0.53 -19.81 40.93
CA GLY A 24 0.24 -19.70 39.51
C GLY A 24 -0.47 -20.95 39.01
N ASP A 25 -1.49 -20.78 38.17
CA ASP A 25 -2.22 -21.88 37.57
C ASP A 25 -1.28 -22.74 36.71
N GLY A 26 -1.40 -24.06 36.85
CA GLY A 26 -0.39 -25.03 36.43
C GLY A 26 -0.33 -25.32 34.92
N ALA A 27 0.05 -24.34 34.11
CA ALA A 27 0.65 -24.63 32.81
C ALA A 27 2.09 -25.12 33.03
N THR A 28 2.41 -26.36 32.66
CA THR A 28 3.79 -26.86 32.70
C THR A 28 4.64 -26.13 31.66
N LEU A 29 5.45 -25.18 32.12
CA LEU A 29 6.42 -24.49 31.28
C LEU A 29 7.60 -25.42 31.00
N GLU A 30 7.45 -26.27 29.98
CA GLU A 30 8.41 -27.34 29.65
C GLU A 30 9.61 -26.83 28.84
N SER A 31 9.52 -25.65 28.22
CA SER A 31 10.59 -25.06 27.43
C SER A 31 10.71 -23.53 27.57
N VAL A 32 11.86 -22.99 27.14
CA VAL A 32 12.08 -21.53 27.06
C VAL A 32 11.06 -20.84 26.12
N PRO A 33 10.72 -21.39 24.93
CA PRO A 33 9.59 -20.92 24.13
C PRO A 33 8.25 -20.81 24.89
N ASP A 34 7.93 -21.76 25.77
CA ASP A 34 6.67 -21.72 26.54
C ASP A 34 6.68 -20.58 27.56
N LEU A 35 7.81 -20.38 28.25
CA LEU A 35 8.01 -19.24 29.15
C LEU A 35 7.89 -17.91 28.38
N VAL A 36 8.50 -17.79 27.21
CA VAL A 36 8.39 -16.60 26.35
C VAL A 36 6.93 -16.38 25.94
N LYS A 37 6.20 -17.43 25.54
CA LYS A 37 4.78 -17.34 25.16
C LYS A 37 3.86 -16.99 26.34
N ALA A 38 4.23 -17.37 27.56
CA ALA A 38 3.51 -17.02 28.78
C ALA A 38 3.79 -15.57 29.25
N MET A 39 4.97 -15.02 28.93
CA MET A 39 5.38 -13.65 29.32
C MET A 39 5.03 -12.58 28.28
N TYR A 40 5.14 -12.89 26.99
CA TYR A 40 5.07 -11.92 25.90
C TYR A 40 3.88 -12.20 24.96
N LEU A 41 2.99 -11.22 24.84
CA LEU A 41 1.91 -11.22 23.85
C LEU A 41 2.40 -10.53 22.57
N ASN A 42 2.59 -11.29 21.49
CA ASN A 42 2.78 -10.70 20.15
C ASN A 42 1.44 -10.12 19.67
N ILE A 43 1.43 -8.90 19.13
CA ILE A 43 0.22 -8.19 18.73
C ILE A 43 0.14 -8.09 17.21
N GLU A 44 -0.89 -8.68 16.61
CA GLU A 44 -1.17 -8.52 15.17
C GLU A 44 -1.52 -7.06 14.87
N SER A 45 -0.71 -6.44 14.02
CA SER A 45 -0.76 -5.00 13.75
C SER A 45 -0.05 -4.64 12.44
N PHE A 46 -0.33 -3.43 11.93
CA PHE A 46 0.15 -2.92 10.64
C PHE A 46 0.93 -1.62 10.87
N PRO A 47 2.22 -1.54 10.50
CA PRO A 47 3.06 -0.39 10.82
C PRO A 47 2.83 0.81 9.89
N CYS A 48 3.03 2.00 10.44
CA CYS A 48 3.53 3.15 9.69
C CYS A 48 5.05 3.01 9.54
N VAL A 49 5.60 3.31 8.36
CA VAL A 49 7.04 3.15 8.05
C VAL A 49 7.71 4.48 7.73
N ARG A 50 9.05 4.52 7.75
CA ARG A 50 9.85 5.70 7.41
C ARG A 50 10.15 5.72 5.91
N LEU A 51 9.65 6.74 5.23
CA LEU A 51 9.93 7.03 3.83
C LEU A 51 10.70 8.34 3.73
N LEU A 52 11.47 8.51 2.65
CA LEU A 52 12.30 9.69 2.42
C LEU A 52 12.04 10.24 1.02
N ASN A 53 12.28 11.54 0.87
CA ASN A 53 12.36 12.23 -0.42
C ASN A 53 13.60 13.15 -0.42
N LEU A 54 13.80 13.94 -1.49
CA LEU A 54 14.94 14.88 -1.57
C LEU A 54 14.84 16.08 -0.62
N SER A 55 13.69 16.30 0.03
CA SER A 55 13.43 17.40 0.96
C SER A 55 13.45 16.97 2.43
N GLY A 56 13.45 15.67 2.72
CA GLY A 56 13.44 15.14 4.09
C GLY A 56 12.75 13.78 4.22
N GLU A 57 12.14 13.58 5.39
CA GLU A 57 11.59 12.30 5.85
C GLU A 57 10.10 12.43 6.20
N ILE A 58 9.34 11.34 6.01
CA ILE A 58 7.94 11.22 6.45
C ILE A 58 7.69 9.88 7.14
N GLY A 59 6.55 9.77 7.82
CA GLY A 59 6.13 8.54 8.49
C GLY A 59 6.97 8.24 9.72
N CYS A 60 7.01 6.96 10.11
CA CYS A 60 7.29 6.56 11.49
C CYS A 60 8.52 5.68 11.63
N SER A 61 9.31 5.90 12.69
CA SER A 61 10.39 5.01 13.11
C SER A 61 10.57 5.07 14.63
N ASN A 62 11.27 4.09 15.21
CA ASN A 62 11.88 4.30 16.53
C ASN A 62 12.93 5.43 16.45
N PRO A 63 13.17 6.20 17.53
CA PRO A 63 14.26 7.15 17.60
C PRO A 63 15.58 6.39 17.81
N GLY A 64 16.52 6.56 16.88
CA GLY A 64 17.82 5.89 16.92
C GLY A 64 17.75 4.40 16.59
N SER A 65 18.51 3.58 17.32
CA SER A 65 18.72 2.16 17.04
C SER A 65 18.10 1.19 18.06
N GLU A 66 17.39 1.70 19.05
CA GLU A 66 16.86 0.90 20.16
C GLU A 66 15.35 0.63 20.03
N LYS A 67 14.88 -0.38 20.77
CA LYS A 67 13.45 -0.64 20.91
C LYS A 67 12.84 0.33 21.91
N ILE A 68 11.64 0.81 21.64
CA ILE A 68 10.91 1.62 22.62
C ILE A 68 10.07 0.71 23.50
N ILE A 69 10.14 0.93 24.81
CA ILE A 69 9.30 0.26 25.81
C ILE A 69 8.59 1.34 26.62
N ALA A 70 7.26 1.40 26.56
CA ALA A 70 6.48 2.43 27.28
C ALA A 70 5.11 1.92 27.77
N PRO A 71 4.62 2.40 28.94
CA PRO A 71 3.35 1.96 29.53
C PRO A 71 2.15 2.36 28.65
N ILE A 72 1.16 1.46 28.55
CA ILE A 72 -0.01 1.67 27.68
C ILE A 72 -1.06 2.51 28.40
N VAL A 73 -1.44 3.63 27.78
CA VAL A 73 -2.48 4.57 28.24
C VAL A 73 -3.49 4.76 27.11
N ARG A 74 -4.78 4.54 27.40
CA ARG A 74 -5.86 4.77 26.42
C ARG A 74 -6.41 6.18 26.56
N LEU A 75 -6.45 6.93 25.45
CA LEU A 75 -7.11 8.23 25.35
C LEU A 75 -8.49 8.04 24.72
N THR A 76 -9.49 8.80 25.19
CA THR A 76 -10.83 8.79 24.58
C THR A 76 -11.04 9.96 23.63
N LYS A 77 -10.22 11.01 23.74
CA LYS A 77 -10.17 12.15 22.83
C LYS A 77 -8.72 12.52 22.50
N GLY A 78 -8.47 13.04 21.30
CA GLY A 78 -7.14 13.57 20.93
C GLY A 78 -6.65 14.73 21.84
N SER A 79 -7.57 15.40 22.53
CA SER A 79 -7.29 16.47 23.49
C SER A 79 -6.91 16.01 24.91
N ASP A 80 -6.98 14.71 25.22
CA ASP A 80 -6.65 14.20 26.55
C ASP A 80 -5.15 14.38 26.89
N GLN A 81 -4.82 14.55 28.17
CA GLN A 81 -3.45 14.88 28.60
C GLN A 81 -2.63 13.64 29.00
N LEU A 82 -1.32 13.68 28.72
CA LEU A 82 -0.35 12.69 29.17
C LEU A 82 0.46 13.24 30.36
N VAL A 83 0.60 12.41 31.39
CA VAL A 83 1.36 12.72 32.61
C VAL A 83 2.86 12.40 32.42
N GLN A 84 3.17 11.31 31.73
CA GLN A 84 4.52 10.79 31.52
C GLN A 84 4.66 10.18 30.11
N PRO A 85 5.88 9.97 29.59
CA PRO A 85 6.13 9.24 28.34
C PRO A 85 5.37 7.90 28.32
N SER A 86 4.48 7.74 27.33
CA SER A 86 3.51 6.64 27.29
C SER A 86 3.27 6.14 25.87
N THR A 87 2.86 4.88 25.77
CA THR A 87 2.24 4.32 24.57
C THR A 87 0.76 4.69 24.54
N VAL A 88 0.34 5.46 23.56
CA VAL A 88 -1.06 5.90 23.40
C VAL A 88 -1.87 4.85 22.66
N LEU A 89 -2.94 4.34 23.27
CA LEU A 89 -4.00 3.59 22.58
C LEU A 89 -5.13 4.57 22.22
N LEU A 90 -5.48 4.66 20.93
CA LEU A 90 -6.35 5.70 20.40
C LEU A 90 -7.42 5.14 19.43
N PRO A 91 -8.71 5.53 19.56
CA PRO A 91 -9.74 5.28 18.55
C PRO A 91 -9.38 5.88 17.18
N SER A 92 -9.67 5.16 16.08
CA SER A 92 -9.26 5.62 14.73
C SER A 92 -9.94 6.91 14.25
N ASP A 93 -11.13 7.24 14.76
CA ASP A 93 -11.82 8.51 14.51
C ASP A 93 -11.10 9.72 15.14
N GLN A 94 -10.33 9.50 16.21
CA GLN A 94 -9.53 10.54 16.89
C GLN A 94 -8.15 10.75 16.26
N MET A 95 -7.80 9.98 15.23
CA MET A 95 -6.45 9.93 14.64
C MET A 95 -6.01 11.30 14.09
N SER A 96 -6.84 11.96 13.28
CA SER A 96 -6.51 13.28 12.70
C SER A 96 -6.26 14.33 13.79
N ASP A 97 -7.18 14.48 14.75
CA ASP A 97 -7.07 15.49 15.81
C ASP A 97 -5.85 15.25 16.71
N PHE A 98 -5.55 13.98 17.02
CA PHE A 98 -4.35 13.61 17.78
C PHE A 98 -3.06 13.97 17.05
N PHE A 99 -2.90 13.59 15.78
CA PHE A 99 -1.66 13.85 15.03
C PHE A 99 -1.49 15.33 14.67
N LEU A 100 -2.58 16.06 14.41
CA LEU A 100 -2.56 17.53 14.30
C LEU A 100 -2.10 18.16 15.62
N ARG A 101 -2.52 17.65 16.79
CA ARG A 101 -2.02 18.12 18.07
C ARG A 101 -0.52 17.82 18.27
N VAL A 102 -0.08 16.58 18.03
CA VAL A 102 1.35 16.19 18.14
C VAL A 102 2.26 17.06 17.25
N SER A 103 1.74 17.52 16.12
CA SER A 103 2.46 18.41 15.19
C SER A 103 2.55 19.87 15.69
N ASN A 104 1.65 20.31 16.57
CA ASN A 104 1.53 21.70 17.04
C ASN A 104 1.90 21.90 18.54
N ASP A 105 2.03 20.82 19.32
CA ASP A 105 2.28 20.82 20.76
C ASP A 105 3.56 20.03 21.09
N PRO A 106 4.75 20.69 21.13
CA PRO A 106 6.03 20.01 21.37
C PRO A 106 6.15 19.37 22.75
N GLU A 107 5.49 19.93 23.78
CA GLU A 107 5.48 19.34 25.12
C GLU A 107 4.65 18.05 25.17
N PHE A 108 3.57 17.98 24.40
CA PHE A 108 2.80 16.75 24.23
C PHE A 108 3.57 15.73 23.39
N HIS A 109 4.22 16.14 22.30
CA HIS A 109 5.04 15.27 21.45
C HIS A 109 6.09 14.50 22.28
N GLN A 110 6.82 15.17 23.17
CA GLN A 110 7.84 14.54 24.03
C GLN A 110 7.28 13.48 25.00
N LYS A 111 5.95 13.43 25.21
CA LYS A 111 5.27 12.42 26.05
C LYS A 111 4.67 11.26 25.24
N VAL A 112 4.71 11.32 23.91
CA VAL A 112 4.27 10.24 23.04
C VAL A 112 5.47 9.35 22.72
N SER A 113 5.53 8.16 23.33
CA SER A 113 6.58 7.17 23.07
C SER A 113 6.21 6.21 21.94
N GLY A 114 4.93 6.09 21.61
CA GLY A 114 4.41 5.25 20.53
C GLY A 114 2.89 5.32 20.50
N VAL A 115 2.29 4.94 19.37
CA VAL A 115 0.84 5.07 19.17
C VAL A 115 0.25 3.79 18.56
N LEU A 116 -0.86 3.33 19.15
CA LEU A 116 -1.61 2.16 18.75
C LEU A 116 -3.02 2.61 18.37
N ILE A 117 -3.35 2.51 17.08
CA ILE A 117 -4.66 2.89 16.56
C ILE A 117 -5.60 1.68 16.64
N GLU A 118 -6.73 1.86 17.31
CA GLU A 118 -7.79 0.85 17.41
C GLU A 118 -8.49 0.64 16.05
N SER A 119 -8.75 -0.61 15.69
CA SER A 119 -9.62 -0.92 14.55
C SER A 119 -11.08 -0.84 14.97
N ASN A 120 -11.86 -0.02 14.27
CA ASN A 120 -13.27 0.21 14.58
C ASN A 120 -14.20 -0.92 14.12
N GLY A 121 -13.67 -1.98 13.48
CA GLY A 121 -14.46 -3.06 12.89
C GLY A 121 -15.44 -2.57 11.81
N ALA A 122 -16.51 -3.32 11.56
CA ALA A 122 -17.52 -2.99 10.55
C ALA A 122 -18.57 -1.95 10.99
N ASN A 123 -18.28 -1.12 12.01
CA ASN A 123 -19.22 -0.11 12.51
C ASN A 123 -19.14 1.18 11.69
N ASN A 124 -20.13 1.37 10.81
CA ASN A 124 -20.21 2.43 9.79
C ASN A 124 -20.33 3.89 10.28
N ASN A 125 -20.17 4.18 11.58
CA ASN A 125 -20.19 5.54 12.13
C ASN A 125 -18.77 6.11 12.23
N LEU A 126 -18.03 6.12 11.12
CA LEU A 126 -16.73 6.75 11.04
C LEU A 126 -16.88 8.26 10.78
N GLN A 127 -15.91 9.04 11.26
CA GLN A 127 -15.76 10.48 10.99
C GLN A 127 -14.66 10.66 9.94
N GLU A 128 -14.87 11.53 8.94
CA GLU A 128 -14.13 11.52 7.66
C GLU A 128 -12.60 11.50 7.85
N LEU A 129 -11.98 10.33 7.61
CA LEU A 129 -10.55 10.09 7.81
C LEU A 129 -9.84 9.94 6.46
N SER A 130 -9.25 11.04 6.00
CA SER A 130 -8.39 11.08 4.82
C SER A 130 -7.02 11.62 5.26
N PRO A 131 -5.99 10.77 5.45
CA PRO A 131 -4.71 11.19 6.02
C PRO A 131 -3.82 11.95 5.01
N ASP A 132 -4.23 12.00 3.74
CA ASP A 132 -3.59 12.76 2.66
C ASP A 132 -3.95 14.26 2.73
N GLY A 133 -3.28 15.10 1.95
CA GLY A 133 -3.56 16.53 1.84
C GLY A 133 -4.85 16.83 1.07
N LYS A 134 -5.30 18.09 1.15
CA LYS A 134 -6.56 18.54 0.53
C LYS A 134 -6.53 18.60 -1.00
N PHE A 135 -5.33 18.67 -1.56
CA PHE A 135 -5.05 18.46 -2.97
C PHE A 135 -3.87 17.50 -3.04
N PRO A 136 -4.12 16.18 -3.18
CA PRO A 136 -3.06 15.20 -3.39
C PRO A 136 -2.20 15.57 -4.59
N GLN A 137 -0.88 15.59 -4.40
CA GLN A 137 0.10 15.78 -5.48
C GLN A 137 -0.03 17.08 -6.31
N ASP A 138 -0.51 18.17 -5.70
CA ASP A 138 -0.73 19.50 -6.32
C ASP A 138 0.47 20.02 -7.15
N ALA A 139 1.69 19.67 -6.74
CA ALA A 139 2.94 20.03 -7.39
C ALA A 139 2.98 19.66 -8.88
N PHE A 140 2.30 18.59 -9.27
CA PHE A 140 2.24 18.07 -10.64
C PHE A 140 1.09 18.64 -11.49
N ALA A 141 0.16 19.39 -10.89
CA ALA A 141 -1.03 19.88 -11.59
C ALA A 141 -0.68 20.70 -12.86
N PRO A 142 -1.38 20.48 -13.99
CA PRO A 142 -1.16 21.21 -15.24
C PRO A 142 -1.73 22.64 -15.24
N TYR A 143 -2.34 23.08 -14.15
CA TYR A 143 -3.02 24.37 -14.01
C TYR A 143 -2.48 25.16 -12.80
N SER A 144 -2.64 26.49 -12.83
CA SER A 144 -2.09 27.39 -11.81
C SER A 144 -2.90 27.45 -10.52
N ASN A 145 -4.20 27.17 -10.55
CA ASN A 145 -5.05 27.19 -9.36
C ASN A 145 -4.86 25.93 -8.51
N ARG A 146 -4.03 26.04 -7.48
CA ARG A 146 -3.76 24.99 -6.48
C ARG A 146 -4.55 25.14 -5.18
N SER A 147 -5.45 26.13 -5.09
CA SER A 147 -6.28 26.37 -3.90
C SER A 147 -7.57 25.53 -3.86
N HIS A 148 -7.82 24.73 -4.90
CA HIS A 148 -8.97 23.85 -4.99
C HIS A 148 -8.79 22.60 -4.12
N ASN A 149 -9.74 22.33 -3.24
CA ASN A 149 -9.71 21.17 -2.35
C ASN A 149 -10.44 19.98 -3.00
N TRP A 150 -9.73 19.19 -3.81
CA TRP A 150 -10.25 17.94 -4.35
C TRP A 150 -10.62 16.93 -3.25
N ASN A 151 -9.89 16.95 -2.13
CA ASN A 151 -10.07 16.10 -0.95
C ASN A 151 -10.38 16.97 0.31
N PRO A 152 -11.61 17.49 0.51
CA PRO A 152 -11.91 18.40 1.62
C PRO A 152 -11.60 17.82 3.02
N ALA A 153 -11.74 16.50 3.17
CA ALA A 153 -11.44 15.75 4.40
C ALA A 153 -9.93 15.51 4.64
N GLY A 154 -9.07 15.90 3.71
CA GLY A 154 -7.62 15.70 3.79
C GLY A 154 -6.99 16.42 4.98
N SER A 155 -6.48 15.66 5.95
CA SER A 155 -5.80 16.19 7.14
C SER A 155 -4.29 16.37 6.96
N GLY A 156 -3.69 15.76 5.93
CA GLY A 156 -2.26 15.85 5.60
C GLY A 156 -1.31 15.10 6.55
N ILE A 157 -1.83 14.40 7.57
CA ILE A 157 -1.04 13.79 8.63
C ILE A 157 -0.06 12.71 8.15
N MET A 158 -0.27 12.08 6.98
CA MET A 158 0.67 11.07 6.45
C MET A 158 1.98 11.66 5.92
N TRP A 159 2.01 12.96 5.63
CA TRP A 159 3.17 13.65 5.06
C TRP A 159 4.12 14.25 6.12
N ASN A 160 3.85 13.99 7.40
CA ASN A 160 4.67 14.47 8.52
C ASN A 160 5.68 13.40 8.96
N ARG A 161 6.78 13.85 9.58
CA ARG A 161 7.76 13.00 10.27
C ARG A 161 7.31 12.70 11.71
N TYR A 162 7.30 11.42 12.09
CA TYR A 162 7.06 10.98 13.46
C TYR A 162 8.25 10.16 13.96
N ASP A 163 8.94 10.64 15.00
CA ASP A 163 10.09 9.96 15.62
C ASP A 163 9.66 9.02 16.76
N PHE A 164 8.48 8.42 16.58
CA PHE A 164 7.92 7.36 17.40
C PHE A 164 7.13 6.38 16.49
N PRO A 165 7.04 5.10 16.87
CA PRO A 165 6.31 4.08 16.14
C PRO A 165 4.79 4.29 16.22
N VAL A 166 4.11 4.03 15.10
CA VAL A 166 2.65 4.04 15.01
C VAL A 166 2.17 2.75 14.35
N PHE A 167 1.23 2.06 14.97
CA PHE A 167 0.70 0.78 14.49
C PHE A 167 -0.83 0.77 14.52
N LEU A 168 -1.45 0.32 13.43
CA LEU A 168 -2.87 0.01 13.38
C LEU A 168 -3.08 -1.42 13.87
N LEU A 169 -3.98 -1.62 14.83
CA LEU A 169 -4.25 -2.93 15.42
C LEU A 169 -5.24 -3.74 14.56
N SER A 170 -5.19 -5.07 14.62
CA SER A 170 -6.33 -5.89 14.21
C SER A 170 -7.50 -5.76 15.19
N GLU A 171 -8.69 -6.24 14.82
CA GLU A 171 -9.88 -6.17 15.70
C GLU A 171 -9.67 -7.00 16.98
N GLU A 172 -9.01 -8.16 16.88
CA GLU A 172 -8.66 -8.99 18.03
C GLU A 172 -7.64 -8.28 18.94
N SER A 173 -6.54 -7.79 18.36
CA SER A 173 -5.52 -6.99 19.05
C SER A 173 -6.11 -5.76 19.76
N THR A 174 -7.07 -5.09 19.12
CA THR A 174 -7.80 -3.95 19.70
C THR A 174 -8.52 -4.36 20.99
N ARG A 175 -9.31 -5.44 20.96
CA ARG A 175 -10.05 -5.95 22.13
C ARG A 175 -9.12 -6.43 23.25
N VAL A 176 -7.94 -6.95 22.91
CA VAL A 176 -6.90 -7.31 23.90
C VAL A 176 -6.34 -6.06 24.57
N LEU A 177 -5.90 -5.07 23.78
CA LEU A 177 -5.21 -3.89 24.33
C LEU A 177 -6.13 -2.92 25.07
N GLN A 178 -7.41 -2.85 24.72
CA GLN A 178 -8.42 -2.18 25.54
C GLN A 178 -8.42 -2.74 26.97
N LYS A 179 -8.50 -4.08 27.15
CA LYS A 179 -8.44 -4.74 28.47
C LYS A 179 -7.11 -4.50 29.20
N VAL A 180 -6.00 -4.48 28.48
CA VAL A 180 -4.67 -4.18 29.04
C VAL A 180 -4.61 -2.74 29.56
N SER A 181 -5.13 -1.77 28.80
CA SER A 181 -5.18 -0.36 29.20
C SER A 181 -6.08 -0.12 30.43
N GLU A 182 -7.22 -0.82 30.51
CA GLU A 182 -8.09 -0.78 31.70
C GLU A 182 -7.41 -1.39 32.93
N LYS A 183 -6.62 -2.45 32.76
CA LYS A 183 -5.83 -3.05 33.84
C LYS A 183 -4.76 -2.07 34.35
N ASN A 184 -4.06 -1.37 33.44
CA ASN A 184 -3.13 -0.31 33.82
C ASN A 184 -3.83 0.78 34.64
N LYS A 185 -4.97 1.30 34.15
CA LYS A 185 -5.76 2.34 34.85
C LYS A 185 -6.26 1.93 36.24
N LYS A 186 -6.51 0.62 36.47
CA LYS A 186 -6.92 0.09 37.78
C LYS A 186 -5.74 -0.17 38.73
N THR A 187 -4.51 -0.19 38.23
CA THR A 187 -3.29 -0.55 38.99
C THR A 187 -2.53 0.72 39.40
N ASP A 188 -3.26 1.72 39.91
CA ASP A 188 -2.86 3.13 40.15
C ASP A 188 -1.69 3.33 41.14
N ASN A 189 -1.11 2.25 41.65
CA ASN A 189 -0.01 2.23 42.63
C ASN A 189 1.37 1.88 42.02
N GLY A 190 1.54 1.92 40.69
CA GLY A 190 2.85 1.88 40.02
C GLY A 190 3.62 0.54 40.00
N TYR A 191 3.40 -0.37 40.96
CA TYR A 191 4.20 -1.59 41.13
C TYR A 191 4.27 -2.55 39.94
N LYS A 192 3.26 -2.55 39.06
CA LYS A 192 3.21 -3.35 37.83
C LYS A 192 2.48 -2.61 36.72
N ALA A 193 3.16 -2.37 35.61
CA ALA A 193 2.58 -1.75 34.41
C ALA A 193 2.68 -2.70 33.22
N ASN A 194 1.63 -2.78 32.40
CA ASN A 194 1.71 -3.47 31.11
C ASN A 194 2.23 -2.46 30.07
N VAL A 195 3.35 -2.80 29.44
CA VAL A 195 4.07 -1.95 28.47
C VAL A 195 3.91 -2.50 27.06
N ALA A 196 4.06 -1.64 26.06
CA ALA A 196 4.31 -2.04 24.69
C ALA A 196 5.79 -1.92 24.37
N GLU A 197 6.37 -2.96 23.77
CA GLU A 197 7.68 -2.96 23.12
C GLU A 197 7.51 -2.86 21.62
N PHE A 198 8.13 -1.84 21.02
CA PHE A 198 8.14 -1.58 19.60
C PHE A 198 9.51 -1.88 18.99
N ASP A 199 9.52 -2.80 18.02
CA ASP A 199 10.63 -3.03 17.11
C ASP A 199 10.27 -2.41 15.75
N LEU A 200 10.67 -1.16 15.52
CA LEU A 200 10.51 -0.42 14.27
C LEU A 200 11.81 0.34 13.96
N VAL A 201 12.94 -0.37 14.03
CA VAL A 201 14.27 0.18 13.83
C VAL A 201 14.61 0.23 12.34
N MET A 202 14.63 1.45 11.81
CA MET A 202 14.85 1.77 10.40
C MET A 202 16.35 2.00 10.13
N GLN A 203 16.90 1.41 9.06
CA GLN A 203 18.33 1.57 8.73
C GLN A 203 18.70 3.01 8.40
N THR A 204 17.78 3.80 7.84
CA THR A 204 17.95 5.25 7.61
C THR A 204 18.20 6.01 8.91
N THR A 205 17.37 5.80 9.92
CA THR A 205 17.53 6.38 11.26
C THR A 205 18.84 5.94 11.92
N LYS A 206 19.25 4.68 11.73
CA LYS A 206 20.52 4.14 12.23
C LYS A 206 21.75 4.73 11.51
N ALA A 207 21.66 4.93 10.20
CA ALA A 207 22.72 5.49 9.35
C ALA A 207 22.77 7.03 9.36
N GLN A 208 21.77 7.69 9.94
CA GLN A 208 21.59 9.15 9.93
C GLN A 208 21.47 9.73 8.51
N THR A 209 20.85 8.98 7.59
CA THR A 209 20.52 9.44 6.24
C THR A 209 19.11 10.03 6.23
N HIS A 210 19.01 11.33 5.99
CA HIS A 210 17.78 12.12 6.15
C HIS A 210 17.10 12.53 4.83
N ASP A 211 17.60 12.05 3.69
CA ASP A 211 17.06 12.33 2.36
C ASP A 211 17.34 11.15 1.41
N SER A 212 16.59 11.06 0.31
CA SER A 212 16.75 9.98 -0.66
C SER A 212 18.13 9.88 -1.30
N ALA A 213 18.85 10.99 -1.49
CA ALA A 213 20.16 10.97 -2.15
C ALA A 213 21.27 10.48 -1.20
N SER A 214 21.29 10.93 0.05
CA SER A 214 22.19 10.36 1.07
C SER A 214 21.87 8.89 1.33
N CYS A 215 20.58 8.56 1.40
CA CYS A 215 20.11 7.21 1.70
C CYS A 215 20.45 6.16 0.63
N LEU A 216 20.24 6.46 -0.66
CA LEU A 216 20.61 5.54 -1.75
C LEU A 216 22.13 5.37 -1.85
N LYS A 217 22.90 6.44 -1.60
CA LYS A 217 24.36 6.43 -1.61
C LYS A 217 24.93 5.52 -0.52
N GLU A 218 24.44 5.63 0.71
CA GLU A 218 24.85 4.78 1.84
C GLU A 218 24.12 3.41 1.88
N ARG A 219 23.27 3.14 0.87
CA ARG A 219 22.51 1.88 0.70
C ARG A 219 21.62 1.53 1.91
N SER A 220 21.01 2.54 2.54
CA SER A 220 20.10 2.39 3.69
C SER A 220 18.61 2.31 3.29
N CYS A 221 18.29 2.44 2.01
CA CYS A 221 16.94 2.33 1.42
C CYS A 221 16.96 1.84 -0.04
N LEU A 222 15.76 1.63 -0.59
CA LEU A 222 15.50 1.43 -2.01
C LEU A 222 14.54 2.50 -2.55
N PRO A 223 14.55 2.81 -3.85
CA PRO A 223 13.54 3.66 -4.47
C PRO A 223 12.15 2.99 -4.39
N LEU A 224 11.12 3.80 -4.15
CA LEU A 224 9.75 3.34 -4.34
C LEU A 224 9.53 3.02 -5.81
N GLY A 225 8.89 1.90 -6.07
CA GLY A 225 8.58 1.48 -7.42
C GLY A 225 8.11 0.05 -7.55
N GLY A 226 7.46 -0.20 -8.68
CA GLY A 226 6.90 -1.49 -9.06
C GLY A 226 6.82 -1.59 -10.58
N HIS A 227 5.80 -2.26 -11.08
CA HIS A 227 5.60 -2.45 -12.52
C HIS A 227 4.21 -1.97 -12.95
N SER A 228 4.17 -1.14 -13.99
CA SER A 228 2.95 -0.85 -14.75
C SER A 228 2.76 -1.92 -15.83
N VAL A 229 1.54 -2.09 -16.32
CA VAL A 229 1.19 -3.05 -17.36
C VAL A 229 0.48 -2.33 -18.50
N TRP A 230 0.78 -2.67 -19.75
CA TRP A 230 -0.08 -2.27 -20.87
C TRP A 230 -0.32 -3.42 -21.84
N ALA A 231 -1.43 -3.36 -22.57
CA ALA A 231 -1.84 -4.32 -23.59
C ALA A 231 -2.65 -3.64 -24.72
N SER A 232 -2.80 -4.31 -25.86
CA SER A 232 -3.52 -3.77 -27.03
C SER A 232 -4.55 -4.75 -27.57
N LEU A 233 -5.75 -4.27 -27.93
CA LEU A 233 -6.83 -5.09 -28.49
C LEU A 233 -7.28 -4.55 -29.86
N PRO A 234 -7.14 -5.31 -30.96
CA PRO A 234 -6.40 -6.58 -31.09
C PRO A 234 -4.89 -6.43 -30.81
N PRO A 235 -4.14 -7.53 -30.64
CA PRO A 235 -2.69 -7.51 -30.50
C PRO A 235 -2.02 -6.83 -31.70
N ILE A 236 -1.09 -5.93 -31.40
CA ILE A 236 -0.18 -5.31 -32.37
C ILE A 236 0.93 -6.32 -32.69
N LYS A 237 1.21 -6.52 -33.98
CA LYS A 237 2.36 -7.31 -34.43
C LYS A 237 3.62 -6.46 -34.43
N ASN A 238 4.71 -6.98 -33.84
CA ASN A 238 6.02 -6.33 -33.94
C ASN A 238 6.45 -6.27 -35.41
N GLY A 239 7.07 -5.16 -35.83
CA GLY A 239 7.69 -5.00 -37.16
C GLY A 239 6.75 -4.79 -38.36
N SER A 240 5.42 -4.81 -38.22
CA SER A 240 4.53 -4.53 -39.37
C SER A 240 4.47 -3.03 -39.70
N THR A 241 5.04 -2.64 -40.86
CA THR A 241 4.98 -1.27 -41.40
C THR A 241 3.62 -0.88 -41.99
N GLU A 242 2.64 -1.79 -41.99
CA GLU A 242 1.29 -1.51 -42.49
C GLU A 242 0.47 -0.70 -41.49
N HIS A 243 0.25 0.58 -41.85
CA HIS A 243 -0.80 1.47 -41.34
C HIS A 243 -1.01 1.43 -39.81
N GLN A 244 -0.04 1.98 -39.08
CA GLN A 244 -0.19 2.33 -37.67
C GLN A 244 -1.46 3.19 -37.46
N LYS A 245 -2.47 2.60 -36.82
CA LYS A 245 -3.71 3.28 -36.48
C LYS A 245 -3.47 4.27 -35.33
N PRO A 246 -4.18 5.42 -35.29
CA PRO A 246 -4.22 6.25 -34.10
C PRO A 246 -4.69 5.41 -32.89
N ILE A 247 -4.23 5.73 -31.69
CA ILE A 247 -4.51 5.01 -30.45
C ILE A 247 -5.56 5.76 -29.63
N VAL A 248 -6.57 5.03 -29.17
CA VAL A 248 -7.35 5.39 -27.99
C VAL A 248 -6.74 4.65 -26.80
N LEU A 249 -6.10 5.41 -25.92
CA LEU A 249 -5.41 4.90 -24.74
C LEU A 249 -6.36 5.00 -23.54
N ALA A 250 -6.84 3.87 -23.04
CA ALA A 250 -7.61 3.79 -21.81
C ALA A 250 -6.68 3.49 -20.63
N ILE A 251 -6.70 4.33 -19.59
CA ILE A 251 -5.76 4.24 -18.47
C ILE A 251 -6.46 4.19 -17.12
N THR A 252 -5.80 3.58 -16.14
CA THR A 252 -6.19 3.61 -14.73
C THR A 252 -4.94 3.36 -13.88
N SER A 253 -4.97 3.73 -12.61
CA SER A 253 -3.95 3.35 -11.63
C SER A 253 -4.29 2.00 -10.98
N GLN A 254 -3.33 1.38 -10.30
CA GLN A 254 -3.58 0.21 -9.43
C GLN A 254 -3.06 0.38 -8.00
N ASP A 255 -2.22 1.38 -7.72
CA ASP A 255 -1.62 1.59 -6.40
C ASP A 255 -2.33 2.65 -5.56
N SER A 256 -2.15 2.56 -4.24
CA SER A 256 -2.66 3.51 -3.27
C SER A 256 -1.64 3.83 -2.18
N ALA A 257 -1.86 4.97 -1.53
CA ALA A 257 -1.15 5.37 -0.32
C ALA A 257 -2.08 5.31 0.90
N SER A 258 -1.51 4.96 2.04
CA SER A 258 -2.18 4.91 3.35
C SER A 258 -1.16 5.22 4.44
N PHE A 259 -1.64 5.70 5.60
CA PHE A 259 -0.76 5.93 6.76
C PHE A 259 -0.09 4.62 7.25
N PHE A 260 -0.79 3.49 7.06
CA PHE A 260 -0.32 2.15 7.37
C PHE A 260 -0.05 1.41 6.07
N ARG A 261 1.23 1.16 5.76
CA ARG A 261 1.72 0.66 4.47
C ARG A 261 0.97 -0.59 4.02
N ASP A 262 0.84 -1.57 4.90
CA ASP A 262 0.27 -2.89 4.60
C ASP A 262 -1.27 -2.91 4.69
N ARG A 263 -1.90 -1.74 4.70
CA ARG A 263 -3.37 -1.53 4.68
C ARG A 263 -3.81 -0.55 3.58
N SER A 264 -3.07 -0.53 2.48
CA SER A 264 -3.31 0.25 1.28
C SER A 264 -4.29 -0.44 0.30
N ILE A 265 -5.54 -0.69 0.72
CA ILE A 265 -6.50 -1.45 -0.12
C ILE A 265 -7.15 -0.60 -1.23
N GLY A 266 -7.47 0.65 -0.92
CA GLY A 266 -8.89 0.98 -0.78
C GLY A 266 -9.76 1.00 -2.04
N SER A 267 -11.05 0.71 -1.81
CA SER A 267 -12.05 0.42 -2.83
C SER A 267 -12.15 1.44 -3.96
N ASP A 268 -12.15 2.72 -3.60
CA ASP A 268 -12.78 3.75 -4.44
C ASP A 268 -11.84 4.24 -5.55
N SER A 269 -10.69 4.80 -5.18
CA SER A 269 -9.62 5.16 -6.11
C SER A 269 -8.31 4.57 -5.60
N PRO A 270 -7.65 3.66 -6.34
CA PRO A 270 -7.82 3.43 -7.77
C PRO A 270 -8.66 2.19 -8.13
N ILE A 271 -8.93 1.29 -7.17
CA ILE A 271 -9.29 -0.09 -7.52
C ILE A 271 -10.67 -0.22 -8.20
N SER A 272 -11.63 0.69 -7.96
CA SER A 272 -12.88 0.69 -8.73
C SER A 272 -12.65 0.96 -10.22
N GLY A 273 -11.71 1.85 -10.55
CA GLY A 273 -11.28 2.15 -11.92
C GLY A 273 -10.55 0.98 -12.56
N LEU A 274 -9.68 0.30 -11.82
CA LEU A 274 -9.04 -0.95 -12.24
C LEU A 274 -10.08 -2.04 -12.56
N ILE A 275 -11.02 -2.30 -11.65
CA ILE A 275 -12.09 -3.28 -11.85
C ILE A 275 -12.93 -2.91 -13.08
N ALA A 276 -13.28 -1.63 -13.23
CA ALA A 276 -14.04 -1.16 -14.38
C ALA A 276 -13.28 -1.34 -15.71
N LEU A 277 -11.97 -1.05 -15.74
CA LEU A 277 -11.12 -1.22 -16.92
C LEU A 277 -10.95 -2.69 -17.30
N LEU A 278 -10.54 -3.57 -16.36
CA LEU A 278 -10.37 -5.00 -16.61
C LEU A 278 -11.67 -5.64 -17.11
N THR A 279 -12.79 -5.26 -16.51
CA THR A 279 -14.13 -5.72 -16.92
C THR A 279 -14.53 -5.17 -18.30
N ALA A 280 -14.17 -3.92 -18.62
CA ALA A 280 -14.39 -3.37 -19.95
C ALA A 280 -13.56 -4.07 -21.03
N VAL A 281 -12.31 -4.47 -20.71
CA VAL A 281 -11.47 -5.28 -21.59
C VAL A 281 -12.09 -6.65 -21.85
N ASP A 282 -12.61 -7.33 -20.82
CA ASP A 282 -13.35 -8.60 -20.97
C ASP A 282 -14.62 -8.42 -21.83
N ALA A 283 -15.41 -7.37 -21.60
CA ALA A 283 -16.58 -7.10 -22.44
C ALA A 283 -16.21 -6.82 -23.92
N LEU A 284 -15.08 -6.16 -24.16
CA LEU A 284 -14.57 -5.86 -25.51
C LEU A 284 -13.95 -7.09 -26.19
N SER A 285 -13.30 -8.00 -25.46
CA SER A 285 -12.60 -9.16 -26.05
C SER A 285 -13.52 -10.15 -26.77
N HIS A 286 -14.81 -10.15 -26.42
CA HIS A 286 -15.82 -11.01 -27.04
C HIS A 286 -16.36 -10.46 -28.38
N ILE A 287 -15.96 -9.25 -28.80
CA ILE A 287 -16.44 -8.62 -30.02
C ILE A 287 -15.67 -9.13 -31.24
N HIS A 288 -16.39 -9.61 -32.26
CA HIS A 288 -15.80 -10.00 -33.54
C HIS A 288 -15.39 -8.78 -34.37
N ASP A 289 -14.48 -8.97 -35.34
CA ASP A 289 -14.07 -7.96 -36.31
C ASP A 289 -13.45 -6.65 -35.76
N LEU A 290 -12.94 -6.65 -34.53
CA LEU A 290 -12.17 -5.53 -33.94
C LEU A 290 -10.97 -5.07 -34.81
N ARG A 291 -10.47 -5.93 -35.70
CA ARG A 291 -9.45 -5.58 -36.71
C ARG A 291 -9.92 -4.49 -37.69
N ASN A 292 -11.22 -4.32 -37.89
CA ASN A 292 -11.82 -3.33 -38.80
C ASN A 292 -11.99 -1.94 -38.17
N LEU A 293 -11.78 -1.80 -36.84
CA LEU A 293 -11.79 -0.52 -36.15
C LEU A 293 -10.76 0.45 -36.75
N LYS A 294 -11.06 1.75 -36.74
CA LYS A 294 -10.23 2.80 -37.35
C LYS A 294 -9.09 3.24 -36.44
N LYS A 295 -9.25 3.10 -35.12
CA LYS A 295 -8.21 3.31 -34.12
C LYS A 295 -7.84 1.99 -33.43
N GLN A 296 -6.64 1.93 -32.89
CA GLN A 296 -6.18 0.86 -32.02
C GLN A 296 -6.65 1.14 -30.58
N LEU A 297 -7.16 0.13 -29.89
CA LEU A 297 -7.37 0.21 -28.44
C LEU A 297 -6.09 -0.23 -27.73
N VAL A 298 -5.64 0.58 -26.79
CA VAL A 298 -4.54 0.27 -25.87
C VAL A 298 -5.02 0.53 -24.45
N PHE A 299 -4.73 -0.39 -23.54
CA PHE A 299 -5.07 -0.31 -22.13
C PHE A 299 -3.78 -0.24 -21.33
N ALA A 300 -3.68 0.69 -20.38
CA ALA A 300 -2.55 0.77 -19.46
C ALA A 300 -3.02 0.87 -18.00
N VAL A 301 -2.36 0.12 -17.13
CA VAL A 301 -2.57 0.10 -15.69
C VAL A 301 -1.26 0.59 -15.04
N PHE A 302 -1.30 1.77 -14.45
CA PHE A 302 -0.11 2.41 -13.88
C PHE A 302 0.06 2.11 -12.40
N ASN A 303 1.31 1.90 -12.00
CA ASN A 303 1.73 1.63 -10.62
C ASN A 303 2.59 2.81 -10.12
N GLY A 304 2.57 3.10 -8.83
CA GLY A 304 3.22 4.27 -8.23
C GLY A 304 2.58 5.62 -8.59
N GLU A 305 1.32 5.66 -9.03
CA GLU A 305 0.62 6.91 -9.29
C GLU A 305 0.33 7.72 -8.02
N ALA A 306 0.18 7.07 -6.86
CA ALA A 306 0.07 7.76 -5.57
C ALA A 306 1.39 8.41 -5.08
N TRP A 307 2.51 8.09 -5.73
CA TRP A 307 3.87 8.43 -5.26
C TRP A 307 4.62 9.35 -6.24
N GLY A 308 3.95 10.34 -6.80
CA GLY A 308 4.52 11.28 -7.75
C GLY A 308 4.38 10.85 -9.21
N TYR A 309 3.29 10.14 -9.54
CA TYR A 309 2.97 9.66 -10.90
C TYR A 309 4.08 8.78 -11.53
N LEU A 310 4.67 7.87 -10.74
CA LEU A 310 5.87 7.13 -11.11
C LEU A 310 5.65 6.30 -12.40
N GLY A 311 4.52 5.62 -12.52
CA GLY A 311 4.20 4.74 -13.64
C GLY A 311 3.93 5.51 -14.93
N SER A 312 3.02 6.48 -14.90
CA SER A 312 2.65 7.24 -16.09
C SER A 312 3.79 8.14 -16.59
N ARG A 313 4.57 8.75 -15.70
CA ARG A 313 5.78 9.51 -16.07
C ARG A 313 6.86 8.61 -16.65
N LYS A 314 7.07 7.41 -16.07
CA LYS A 314 8.07 6.47 -16.58
C LYS A 314 7.63 5.92 -17.94
N PHE A 315 6.37 5.54 -18.12
CA PHE A 315 5.79 5.14 -19.41
C PHE A 315 6.02 6.20 -20.50
N LEU A 316 5.77 7.48 -20.21
CA LEU A 316 6.05 8.58 -21.14
C LEU A 316 7.56 8.72 -21.46
N GLN A 317 8.45 8.52 -20.47
CA GLN A 317 9.90 8.51 -20.69
C GLN A 317 10.34 7.31 -21.55
N GLU A 318 9.74 6.14 -21.38
CA GLU A 318 10.04 4.93 -22.17
C GLU A 318 9.57 5.10 -23.63
N LEU A 319 8.42 5.74 -23.86
CA LEU A 319 7.92 6.12 -25.19
C LEU A 319 8.87 7.08 -25.92
N ASP A 320 9.39 8.11 -25.24
CA ASP A 320 10.36 9.04 -25.83
C ASP A 320 11.68 8.35 -26.22
N LYS A 321 12.08 7.32 -25.45
CA LYS A 321 13.30 6.54 -25.71
C LYS A 321 13.12 5.43 -26.74
N GLY A 322 11.88 5.07 -27.08
CA GLY A 322 11.58 3.89 -27.91
C GLY A 322 11.99 2.57 -27.25
N ALA A 323 11.83 2.45 -25.93
CA ALA A 323 12.29 1.30 -25.16
C ALA A 323 11.50 0.00 -25.44
N ASP A 324 12.11 -1.16 -25.20
CA ASP A 324 11.50 -2.48 -25.42
C ASP A 324 10.22 -2.71 -24.59
N SER A 325 10.13 -2.04 -23.44
CA SER A 325 8.97 -2.01 -22.55
C SER A 325 7.69 -1.48 -23.22
N VAL A 326 7.83 -0.62 -24.24
CA VAL A 326 6.73 0.03 -25.00
C VAL A 326 6.78 -0.28 -26.50
N ASN A 327 7.57 -1.27 -26.91
CA ASN A 327 7.71 -1.65 -28.31
C ASN A 327 6.36 -2.10 -28.91
N GLY A 328 5.96 -1.43 -30.00
CA GLY A 328 4.66 -1.55 -30.68
C GLY A 328 3.86 -0.25 -30.70
N ILE A 329 4.15 0.70 -29.80
CA ILE A 329 3.47 2.01 -29.70
C ILE A 329 4.48 3.17 -29.62
N ASN A 330 4.03 4.39 -29.95
CA ASN A 330 4.81 5.62 -29.75
C ASN A 330 3.90 6.78 -29.31
N SER A 331 4.49 7.85 -28.77
CA SER A 331 3.75 9.00 -28.24
C SER A 331 2.96 9.79 -29.30
N LEU A 332 3.38 9.77 -30.57
CA LEU A 332 2.69 10.45 -31.68
C LEU A 332 1.45 9.70 -32.17
N MET A 333 1.34 8.39 -31.87
CA MET A 333 0.14 7.60 -32.19
C MET A 333 -1.02 7.86 -31.21
N ILE A 334 -0.77 8.40 -30.02
CA ILE A 334 -1.80 8.61 -28.99
C ILE A 334 -2.69 9.80 -29.39
N ASP A 335 -3.88 9.50 -29.90
CA ASP A 335 -4.86 10.48 -30.35
C ASP A 335 -5.84 10.88 -29.24
N GLN A 336 -6.23 9.93 -28.38
CA GLN A 336 -7.14 10.17 -27.26
C GLN A 336 -6.71 9.39 -26.01
N VAL A 337 -6.82 10.03 -24.84
CA VAL A 337 -6.58 9.39 -23.53
C VAL A 337 -7.86 9.42 -22.70
N VAL A 338 -8.30 8.26 -22.21
CA VAL A 338 -9.47 8.13 -21.33
C VAL A 338 -9.00 7.50 -20.03
N GLU A 339 -8.92 8.30 -18.97
CA GLU A 339 -8.63 7.77 -17.63
C GLU A 339 -9.91 7.38 -16.91
N ILE A 340 -9.90 6.20 -16.28
CA ILE A 340 -10.95 5.73 -15.38
C ILE A 340 -10.41 5.89 -13.96
N GLY A 341 -10.95 6.88 -13.25
CA GLY A 341 -10.58 7.20 -11.88
C GLY A 341 -11.48 6.50 -10.86
N SER A 342 -11.97 7.27 -9.89
CA SER A 342 -12.93 6.83 -8.87
C SER A 342 -14.30 6.66 -9.51
N VAL A 343 -14.75 5.41 -9.66
CA VAL A 343 -16.05 5.08 -10.26
C VAL A 343 -16.89 4.19 -9.34
N GLY A 344 -16.51 4.13 -8.06
CA GLY A 344 -17.03 3.21 -7.06
C GLY A 344 -18.33 3.65 -6.41
N LYS A 345 -18.55 4.96 -6.26
CA LYS A 345 -19.65 5.57 -5.49
C LYS A 345 -20.56 6.46 -6.32
N ALA A 346 -20.80 6.07 -7.56
CA ALA A 346 -21.60 6.85 -8.52
C ALA A 346 -23.10 6.96 -8.19
N VAL A 347 -23.63 6.23 -7.20
CA VAL A 347 -25.09 6.15 -6.93
C VAL A 347 -25.53 7.24 -5.96
N ILE A 348 -25.60 8.48 -6.45
CA ILE A 348 -25.93 9.67 -5.64
C ILE A 348 -27.45 9.88 -5.50
N GLU A 349 -28.21 9.72 -6.60
CA GLU A 349 -29.64 10.08 -6.66
C GLU A 349 -30.46 8.99 -7.38
N LYS A 350 -30.44 7.76 -6.84
CA LYS A 350 -31.11 6.54 -7.36
C LYS A 350 -30.48 5.87 -8.59
N TYR A 351 -29.61 6.56 -9.35
CA TYR A 351 -28.94 6.01 -10.54
C TYR A 351 -27.46 6.40 -10.59
N PRO A 352 -26.57 5.55 -11.16
CA PRO A 352 -25.16 5.89 -11.35
C PRO A 352 -25.00 7.17 -12.17
N SER A 353 -24.24 8.13 -11.65
CA SER A 353 -23.92 9.40 -12.31
C SER A 353 -22.42 9.61 -12.34
N PHE A 354 -21.85 9.70 -13.53
CA PHE A 354 -20.43 9.94 -13.75
C PHE A 354 -20.18 11.34 -14.34
N TYR A 355 -19.03 11.91 -14.00
CA TYR A 355 -18.58 13.24 -14.41
C TYR A 355 -17.31 13.12 -15.24
N VAL A 356 -17.30 13.83 -16.36
CA VAL A 356 -16.18 13.86 -17.30
C VAL A 356 -15.38 15.14 -17.07
N HIS A 357 -14.19 14.97 -16.49
CA HIS A 357 -13.25 16.05 -16.23
C HIS A 357 -12.29 16.18 -17.41
N ALA A 358 -12.04 17.39 -17.89
CA ALA A 358 -11.14 17.66 -19.01
C ALA A 358 -10.22 18.85 -18.68
N ALA A 359 -9.01 18.85 -19.25
CA ALA A 359 -8.06 19.96 -19.07
C ALA A 359 -8.50 21.26 -19.76
N GLY A 360 -9.53 21.20 -20.60
CA GLY A 360 -10.15 22.34 -21.27
C GLY A 360 -11.19 21.90 -22.29
N ASN A 361 -11.97 22.84 -22.80
CA ASN A 361 -13.00 22.59 -23.82
C ASN A 361 -12.37 22.48 -25.22
N SER A 362 -11.67 21.37 -25.49
CA SER A 362 -11.15 21.06 -26.82
C SER A 362 -12.19 20.29 -27.66
N SER A 363 -12.12 20.41 -29.00
CA SER A 363 -12.97 19.62 -29.90
C SER A 363 -12.78 18.11 -29.71
N ALA A 364 -11.59 17.67 -29.31
CA ALA A 364 -11.29 16.26 -29.07
C ALA A 364 -11.82 15.76 -27.72
N SER A 365 -11.76 16.57 -26.67
CA SER A 365 -12.39 16.29 -25.37
C SER A 365 -13.91 16.19 -25.52
N ASN A 366 -14.52 17.08 -26.33
CA ASN A 366 -15.95 17.00 -26.66
C ASN A 366 -16.31 15.67 -27.36
N LYS A 367 -15.49 15.19 -28.31
CA LYS A 367 -15.72 13.86 -28.94
C LYS A 367 -15.69 12.71 -27.93
N ILE A 368 -14.87 12.80 -26.88
CA ILE A 368 -14.83 11.79 -25.79
C ILE A 368 -16.11 11.88 -24.95
N LEU A 369 -16.53 13.09 -24.57
CA LEU A 369 -17.80 13.32 -23.88
C LEU A 369 -19.00 12.83 -24.70
N ASP A 370 -19.04 13.12 -26.00
CA ASP A 370 -20.11 12.69 -26.93
C ASP A 370 -20.17 11.16 -27.03
N ALA A 371 -19.01 10.47 -27.07
CA ALA A 371 -18.94 9.01 -27.05
C ALA A 371 -19.47 8.43 -25.73
N LEU A 372 -19.06 8.99 -24.58
CA LEU A 372 -19.55 8.59 -23.25
C LEU A 372 -21.06 8.83 -23.10
N GLN A 373 -21.58 9.97 -23.57
CA GLN A 373 -23.02 10.25 -23.57
C GLN A 373 -23.79 9.33 -24.52
N SER A 374 -23.19 8.94 -25.66
CA SER A 374 -23.80 8.00 -26.60
C SER A 374 -23.83 6.57 -26.05
N ALA A 375 -22.76 6.15 -25.38
CA ALA A 375 -22.73 4.90 -24.63
C ALA A 375 -23.75 4.88 -23.49
N SER A 376 -23.85 5.95 -22.69
CA SER A 376 -24.88 6.16 -21.67
C SER A 376 -26.30 6.01 -22.24
N LYS A 377 -26.62 6.67 -23.35
CA LYS A 377 -27.91 6.52 -24.06
C LYS A 377 -28.17 5.08 -24.52
N SER A 378 -27.14 4.37 -24.97
CA SER A 378 -27.25 2.97 -25.43
C SER A 378 -27.56 1.97 -24.31
N LEU A 379 -27.22 2.29 -23.06
CA LEU A 379 -27.47 1.43 -21.89
C LEU A 379 -28.94 1.46 -21.43
N GLY A 380 -29.74 2.42 -21.92
CA GLY A 380 -31.20 2.41 -21.79
C GLY A 380 -31.73 2.22 -20.36
N SER A 381 -32.21 1.01 -20.06
CA SER A 381 -32.79 0.63 -18.76
C SER A 381 -31.85 0.78 -17.57
N ASP A 382 -30.54 0.77 -17.79
CA ASP A 382 -29.54 0.85 -16.71
C ASP A 382 -29.40 2.28 -16.16
N ASN A 383 -29.98 3.27 -16.86
CA ASN A 383 -30.15 4.67 -16.43
C ASN A 383 -28.85 5.40 -16.00
N VAL A 384 -27.69 4.93 -16.48
CA VAL A 384 -26.38 5.55 -16.22
C VAL A 384 -26.33 6.95 -16.82
N LYS A 385 -26.12 7.97 -15.98
CA LYS A 385 -26.00 9.37 -16.41
C LYS A 385 -24.53 9.75 -16.58
N VAL A 386 -24.21 10.48 -17.65
CA VAL A 386 -22.90 11.10 -17.86
C VAL A 386 -23.08 12.60 -17.99
N LYS A 387 -22.32 13.37 -17.20
CA LYS A 387 -22.29 14.83 -17.23
C LYS A 387 -20.88 15.32 -17.52
N GLN A 388 -20.74 16.52 -18.06
CA GLN A 388 -19.48 17.24 -18.00
C GLN A 388 -19.27 17.77 -16.58
N ALA A 389 -18.04 17.71 -16.05
CA ALA A 389 -17.71 18.30 -14.76
C ALA A 389 -17.84 19.83 -14.76
N ALA A 390 -18.07 20.43 -13.60
CA ALA A 390 -18.30 21.85 -13.44
C ALA A 390 -17.13 22.71 -13.98
N SER A 391 -17.45 23.72 -14.77
CA SER A 391 -16.47 24.67 -15.34
C SER A 391 -15.77 25.56 -14.31
N SER A 392 -16.21 25.51 -13.04
CA SER A 392 -15.54 26.12 -11.88
C SER A 392 -14.35 25.31 -11.36
N ASN A 393 -14.22 24.04 -11.75
CA ASN A 393 -13.07 23.22 -11.40
C ASN A 393 -11.80 23.76 -12.09
N PRO A 394 -10.61 23.64 -11.47
CA PRO A 394 -9.38 24.20 -12.02
C PRO A 394 -8.84 23.43 -13.25
N GLY A 395 -9.38 22.24 -13.52
CA GLY A 395 -8.97 21.33 -14.58
C GLY A 395 -9.33 19.89 -14.21
N VAL A 396 -8.50 18.93 -14.61
CA VAL A 396 -8.62 17.51 -14.21
C VAL A 396 -8.29 17.29 -12.72
N PRO A 397 -8.92 16.32 -12.03
CA PRO A 397 -8.54 15.92 -10.68
C PRO A 397 -7.14 15.27 -10.66
N PRO A 398 -6.53 15.03 -9.47
CA PRO A 398 -5.24 14.36 -9.35
C PRO A 398 -5.29 12.97 -10.00
N SER A 399 -4.63 12.81 -11.16
CA SER A 399 -4.77 11.61 -11.99
C SER A 399 -3.58 11.45 -12.94
N SER A 400 -3.38 10.24 -13.47
CA SER A 400 -2.29 9.89 -14.39
C SER A 400 -2.26 10.78 -15.63
N LEU A 401 -3.43 11.25 -16.10
CA LEU A 401 -3.60 12.18 -17.22
C LEU A 401 -2.88 13.52 -16.98
N MET A 402 -2.66 13.95 -15.72
CA MET A 402 -1.81 15.10 -15.43
C MET A 402 -0.41 14.94 -16.04
N SER A 403 0.16 13.73 -16.02
CA SER A 403 1.45 13.42 -16.63
C SER A 403 1.46 13.66 -18.14
N PHE A 404 0.42 13.20 -18.83
CA PHE A 404 0.29 13.38 -20.27
C PHE A 404 0.09 14.86 -20.65
N ILE A 405 -0.73 15.60 -19.91
CA ILE A 405 -0.96 17.05 -20.16
C ILE A 405 0.31 17.87 -19.88
N ARG A 406 1.03 17.57 -18.80
CA ARG A 406 2.30 18.23 -18.44
C ARG A 406 3.39 17.96 -19.47
N LYS A 407 3.40 16.76 -20.07
CA LYS A 407 4.32 16.37 -21.15
C LYS A 407 3.95 17.01 -22.49
N ASN A 408 2.66 17.07 -22.81
CA ASN A 408 2.12 17.66 -24.03
C ASN A 408 0.75 18.31 -23.75
N MET A 409 0.70 19.65 -23.77
CA MET A 409 -0.54 20.41 -23.52
C MET A 409 -1.62 20.20 -24.59
N SER A 410 -1.27 19.66 -25.75
CA SER A 410 -2.23 19.27 -26.81
C SER A 410 -2.80 17.86 -26.60
N THR A 411 -2.45 17.16 -25.52
CA THR A 411 -3.02 15.86 -25.17
C THR A 411 -4.54 15.97 -25.07
N SER A 412 -5.22 15.20 -25.91
CA SER A 412 -6.68 15.13 -25.93
C SER A 412 -7.16 14.05 -24.98
N GLY A 413 -7.47 14.40 -23.73
CA GLY A 413 -7.94 13.41 -22.77
C GLY A 413 -8.96 13.92 -21.76
N VAL A 414 -9.57 12.95 -21.06
CA VAL A 414 -10.52 13.16 -19.96
C VAL A 414 -10.28 12.17 -18.83
N VAL A 415 -10.75 12.51 -17.63
CA VAL A 415 -10.88 11.60 -16.49
C VAL A 415 -12.37 11.35 -16.23
N LEU A 416 -12.76 10.09 -16.10
CA LEU A 416 -14.10 9.67 -15.71
C LEU A 416 -14.13 9.42 -14.20
N GLU A 417 -14.95 10.17 -13.48
CA GLU A 417 -15.08 10.12 -12.02
C GLU A 417 -16.55 9.98 -11.60
N ASP A 418 -16.79 9.59 -10.34
CA ASP A 418 -18.10 9.59 -9.68
C ASP A 418 -18.44 10.90 -8.96
N PHE A 419 -17.59 11.92 -9.09
CA PHE A 419 -17.76 13.22 -8.44
C PHE A 419 -17.61 14.43 -9.37
N ASP A 420 -18.31 15.52 -9.05
CA ASP A 420 -18.29 16.76 -9.83
C ASP A 420 -17.11 17.68 -9.46
N SER A 421 -16.95 18.07 -8.20
CA SER A 421 -15.92 19.06 -7.79
C SER A 421 -15.02 18.62 -6.64
N HIS A 422 -15.41 17.62 -5.86
CA HIS A 422 -14.64 17.10 -4.72
C HIS A 422 -14.97 15.62 -4.55
N PHE A 423 -14.02 14.82 -4.08
CA PHE A 423 -14.16 13.36 -4.01
C PHE A 423 -15.47 12.93 -3.32
N SER A 424 -16.26 12.08 -3.98
CA SER A 424 -17.39 11.38 -3.35
C SER A 424 -16.91 10.43 -2.25
N ASN A 425 -15.65 10.00 -2.33
CA ASN A 425 -14.99 9.14 -1.36
C ASN A 425 -14.75 9.83 0.01
N ARG A 426 -15.72 9.71 0.92
CA ARG A 426 -15.59 10.15 2.32
C ARG A 426 -14.95 9.12 3.24
N PHE A 427 -14.95 7.85 2.83
CA PHE A 427 -14.30 6.72 3.49
C PHE A 427 -13.82 5.69 2.47
N TYR A 428 -12.50 5.61 2.34
CA TYR A 428 -11.82 4.50 1.72
C TYR A 428 -12.20 3.21 2.50
N HIS A 429 -12.45 2.09 1.80
CA HIS A 429 -12.98 0.82 2.33
C HIS A 429 -14.50 0.66 2.52
N SER A 430 -15.35 1.60 2.07
CA SER A 430 -16.78 1.28 1.93
C SER A 430 -17.04 0.30 0.75
N TYR A 431 -18.22 -0.33 0.74
CA TYR A 431 -18.68 -1.20 -0.34
C TYR A 431 -18.80 -0.38 -1.64
N LEU A 432 -18.48 -0.99 -2.78
CA LEU A 432 -18.63 -0.32 -4.08
C LEU A 432 -20.09 -0.43 -4.54
N ASP A 433 -20.70 0.69 -4.90
CA ASP A 433 -22.13 0.72 -5.21
C ASP A 433 -22.44 0.03 -6.56
N ASN A 434 -21.67 0.34 -7.62
CA ASN A 434 -21.83 -0.33 -8.93
C ASN A 434 -20.65 -0.09 -9.92
N PRO A 435 -19.50 -0.78 -9.78
CA PRO A 435 -18.42 -0.69 -10.78
C PRO A 435 -18.77 -1.37 -12.12
N ALA A 436 -19.79 -2.24 -12.18
CA ALA A 436 -20.25 -2.86 -13.43
C ALA A 436 -20.88 -1.84 -14.38
N ALA A 437 -21.60 -0.84 -13.86
CA ALA A 437 -22.15 0.27 -14.65
C ALA A 437 -21.03 1.11 -15.31
N ALA A 438 -19.94 1.37 -14.56
CA ALA A 438 -18.76 2.05 -15.09
C ALA A 438 -18.09 1.22 -16.20
N ALA A 439 -17.88 -0.08 -15.97
CA ALA A 439 -17.32 -0.99 -16.97
C ALA A 439 -18.12 -1.00 -18.28
N ALA A 440 -19.45 -1.06 -18.19
CA ALA A 440 -20.33 -1.12 -19.36
C ALA A 440 -20.31 0.20 -20.16
N LEU A 441 -20.29 1.34 -19.45
CA LEU A 441 -20.11 2.66 -20.02
C LEU A 441 -18.76 2.78 -20.74
N VAL A 442 -17.66 2.40 -20.07
CA VAL A 442 -16.29 2.47 -20.61
C VAL A 442 -16.14 1.59 -21.85
N ALA A 443 -16.55 0.32 -21.79
CA ALA A 443 -16.44 -0.61 -22.92
C ALA A 443 -17.12 -0.07 -24.19
N ARG A 444 -18.39 0.37 -24.07
CA ARG A 444 -19.15 0.93 -25.19
C ARG A 444 -18.57 2.24 -25.70
N SER A 445 -18.06 3.09 -24.81
CA SER A 445 -17.43 4.36 -25.18
C SER A 445 -16.14 4.16 -25.97
N LEU A 446 -15.27 3.25 -25.52
CA LEU A 446 -14.03 2.92 -26.21
C LEU A 446 -14.30 2.32 -27.59
N TYR A 447 -15.33 1.46 -27.73
CA TYR A 447 -15.76 0.97 -29.03
C TYR A 447 -16.18 2.10 -29.97
N ILE A 448 -17.02 3.04 -29.52
CA ILE A 448 -17.45 4.21 -30.30
C ILE A 448 -16.26 5.08 -30.73
N LEU A 449 -15.31 5.33 -29.81
CA LEU A 449 -14.11 6.11 -30.12
C LEU A 449 -13.22 5.41 -31.15
N ALA A 450 -13.06 4.09 -31.05
CA ALA A 450 -12.24 3.31 -31.99
C ALA A 450 -12.88 3.14 -33.37
N SER A 451 -14.20 3.25 -33.47
CA SER A 451 -14.95 3.31 -34.73
C SER A 451 -14.77 4.63 -35.50
N ALA A 452 -14.29 5.70 -34.84
CA ALA A 452 -13.93 6.99 -35.45
C ALA A 452 -14.94 7.56 -36.46
N ASN A 453 -16.13 7.91 -35.98
CA ASN A 453 -17.25 8.48 -36.74
C ASN A 453 -17.92 7.55 -37.78
N SER A 454 -17.54 6.28 -37.91
CA SER A 454 -18.43 5.32 -38.60
C SER A 454 -19.73 5.18 -37.79
N VAL A 455 -20.87 5.00 -38.47
CA VAL A 455 -22.16 4.78 -37.80
C VAL A 455 -22.08 3.48 -37.00
N VAL A 456 -21.98 3.61 -35.68
CA VAL A 456 -22.10 2.47 -34.75
C VAL A 456 -23.59 2.28 -34.45
N ASP A 457 -24.15 1.15 -34.85
CA ASP A 457 -25.55 0.87 -34.57
C ASP A 457 -25.78 0.40 -33.13
N LEU A 458 -27.03 0.53 -32.67
CA LEU A 458 -27.41 0.16 -31.31
C LEU A 458 -27.34 -1.37 -31.10
N MET A 459 -27.46 -2.17 -32.16
CA MET A 459 -27.38 -3.63 -32.07
C MET A 459 -25.96 -4.07 -31.68
N THR A 460 -24.95 -3.48 -32.30
CA THR A 460 -23.53 -3.69 -32.00
C THR A 460 -23.19 -3.26 -30.58
N LEU A 461 -23.67 -2.09 -30.12
CA LEU A 461 -23.46 -1.69 -28.72
C LEU A 461 -24.14 -2.65 -27.73
N ASN A 462 -25.27 -3.25 -28.11
CA ASN A 462 -25.99 -4.21 -27.27
C ASN A 462 -25.37 -5.62 -27.24
N THR A 463 -24.41 -5.95 -28.10
CA THR A 463 -23.59 -7.16 -27.92
C THR A 463 -22.51 -6.96 -26.85
N ILE A 464 -22.07 -5.71 -26.63
CA ILE A 464 -21.12 -5.34 -25.58
C ILE A 464 -21.82 -5.41 -24.22
N LYS A 465 -21.60 -6.54 -23.53
CA LYS A 465 -22.18 -6.86 -22.23
C LYS A 465 -21.08 -7.14 -21.21
N VAL A 466 -21.24 -6.56 -20.03
CA VAL A 466 -20.36 -6.78 -18.89
C VAL A 466 -20.75 -8.05 -18.15
N ASN A 467 -19.76 -8.85 -17.78
CA ASN A 467 -19.92 -9.99 -16.89
C ASN A 467 -19.97 -9.53 -15.43
N VAL A 468 -21.17 -9.45 -14.84
CA VAL A 468 -21.35 -9.00 -13.44
C VAL A 468 -20.69 -9.97 -12.44
N SER A 469 -20.67 -11.27 -12.72
CA SER A 469 -20.00 -12.27 -11.86
C SER A 469 -18.48 -12.07 -11.81
N LEU A 470 -17.86 -11.66 -12.94
CA LEU A 470 -16.46 -11.25 -12.96
C LEU A 470 -16.20 -10.01 -12.10
N VAL A 471 -17.13 -9.03 -12.11
CA VAL A 471 -17.03 -7.84 -11.25
C VAL A 471 -17.09 -8.21 -9.77
N GLU A 472 -18.04 -9.06 -9.39
CA GLU A 472 -18.18 -9.56 -8.01
C GLU A 472 -16.94 -10.33 -7.56
N GLU A 473 -16.37 -11.19 -8.42
CA GLU A 473 -15.15 -11.93 -8.11
C GLU A 473 -13.93 -10.98 -8.00
N LEU A 474 -13.77 -10.02 -8.92
CA LEU A 474 -12.70 -9.00 -8.84
C LEU A 474 -12.79 -8.16 -7.56
N ILE A 475 -13.98 -7.75 -7.12
CA ILE A 475 -14.21 -7.10 -5.82
C ILE A 475 -13.73 -8.04 -4.69
N GLY A 476 -14.14 -9.31 -4.73
CA GLY A 476 -13.70 -10.33 -3.77
C GLY A 476 -12.17 -10.48 -3.71
N CYS A 477 -11.50 -10.53 -4.86
CA CYS A 477 -10.06 -10.72 -4.98
C CYS A 477 -9.26 -9.49 -4.53
N LEU A 478 -9.64 -8.29 -4.95
CA LEU A 478 -8.82 -7.08 -4.80
C LEU A 478 -9.14 -6.29 -3.53
N LEU A 479 -10.35 -6.40 -2.98
CA LEU A 479 -10.83 -5.53 -1.89
C LEU A 479 -11.14 -6.24 -0.58
N THR A 480 -11.21 -7.58 -0.55
CA THR A 480 -11.53 -8.33 0.67
C THR A 480 -10.31 -9.07 1.21
N CYS A 481 -10.20 -9.19 2.54
CA CYS A 481 -9.12 -9.96 3.16
C CYS A 481 -9.22 -11.48 2.95
N LYS A 482 -10.43 -11.99 2.67
CA LYS A 482 -10.71 -13.41 2.47
C LYS A 482 -11.80 -13.52 1.39
N PRO A 483 -11.51 -14.06 0.20
CA PRO A 483 -10.29 -14.78 -0.17
C PRO A 483 -9.08 -13.91 -0.52
N GLY A 484 -9.24 -12.61 -0.79
CA GLY A 484 -8.16 -11.75 -1.29
C GLY A 484 -7.55 -12.28 -2.60
N LEU A 485 -6.26 -12.00 -2.84
CA LEU A 485 -5.54 -12.50 -4.01
C LEU A 485 -5.43 -14.05 -4.05
N SER A 486 -5.81 -14.74 -2.98
CA SER A 486 -5.99 -16.20 -2.94
C SER A 486 -7.34 -16.70 -3.50
N CYS A 487 -8.12 -15.84 -4.17
CA CYS A 487 -9.37 -16.17 -4.86
C CYS A 487 -9.17 -17.10 -6.08
N GLY A 488 -10.27 -17.65 -6.61
CA GLY A 488 -10.26 -18.57 -7.76
C GLY A 488 -9.69 -17.93 -9.03
N LEU A 489 -10.23 -16.77 -9.42
CA LEU A 489 -9.77 -16.00 -10.58
C LEU A 489 -8.26 -15.72 -10.57
N VAL A 490 -7.71 -15.18 -9.48
CA VAL A 490 -6.28 -14.85 -9.40
C VAL A 490 -5.42 -16.12 -9.44
N LYS A 491 -5.81 -17.19 -8.72
CA LYS A 491 -5.13 -18.50 -8.78
C LYS A 491 -5.20 -19.20 -10.14
N SER A 492 -6.12 -18.82 -11.02
CA SER A 492 -6.15 -19.32 -12.40
C SER A 492 -5.08 -18.69 -13.31
N PHE A 493 -4.37 -17.66 -12.82
CA PHE A 493 -3.38 -16.89 -13.57
C PHE A 493 -1.99 -16.84 -12.92
N ILE A 494 -1.91 -16.82 -11.59
CA ILE A 494 -0.66 -16.67 -10.84
C ILE A 494 -0.64 -17.60 -9.63
N SER A 495 0.55 -17.80 -9.04
CA SER A 495 0.71 -18.34 -7.70
C SER A 495 0.95 -17.19 -6.71
N PRO A 496 -0.07 -16.73 -5.95
CA PRO A 496 0.07 -15.58 -5.05
C PRO A 496 1.13 -15.82 -3.99
N SER A 497 1.97 -14.81 -3.75
CA SER A 497 3.04 -14.85 -2.75
C SER A 497 2.54 -14.65 -1.33
N SER A 498 1.35 -14.04 -1.15
CA SER A 498 0.71 -13.87 0.15
C SER A 498 -0.73 -14.38 0.21
N THR A 499 -1.11 -14.91 1.38
CA THR A 499 -2.48 -15.23 1.78
C THR A 499 -3.11 -14.15 2.69
N SER A 500 -2.42 -13.03 2.89
CA SER A 500 -2.89 -11.87 3.67
C SER A 500 -3.99 -11.10 2.95
N CYS A 501 -4.50 -10.07 3.62
CA CYS A 501 -5.30 -9.04 2.95
C CYS A 501 -4.54 -8.44 1.77
N PRO A 502 -5.23 -8.09 0.65
CA PRO A 502 -4.65 -7.29 -0.42
C PRO A 502 -4.10 -5.96 0.11
N SER A 503 -2.92 -5.59 -0.38
CA SER A 503 -2.29 -4.29 -0.13
C SER A 503 -1.73 -3.81 -1.47
N HIS A 504 -2.32 -2.76 -2.01
CA HIS A 504 -1.91 -2.17 -3.29
C HIS A 504 -0.91 -1.04 -3.08
N TYR A 505 0.10 -1.31 -2.25
CA TYR A 505 1.22 -0.40 -2.06
C TYR A 505 2.20 -0.61 -3.21
N VAL A 506 2.76 0.47 -3.75
CA VAL A 506 3.68 0.43 -4.91
C VAL A 506 4.89 -0.50 -4.69
N GLY A 507 5.35 -0.64 -3.45
CA GLY A 507 6.52 -1.44 -3.11
C GLY A 507 7.84 -0.72 -3.39
N VAL A 508 8.91 -1.50 -3.47
CA VAL A 508 10.28 -1.03 -3.69
C VAL A 508 10.91 -1.73 -4.88
N PHE A 509 11.71 -0.99 -5.65
CA PHE A 509 12.40 -1.56 -6.80
C PHE A 509 13.69 -2.28 -6.34
N LEU A 510 13.63 -3.62 -6.28
CA LEU A 510 14.63 -4.48 -5.62
C LEU A 510 15.88 -4.78 -6.46
N ASP A 511 15.81 -4.70 -7.78
CA ASP A 511 16.84 -5.23 -8.71
C ASP A 511 16.94 -4.37 -9.99
N ASP A 512 17.76 -4.79 -10.96
CA ASP A 512 17.93 -4.12 -12.26
C ASP A 512 16.59 -3.96 -13.02
N PRO A 513 16.19 -2.72 -13.38
CA PRO A 513 14.98 -2.47 -14.16
C PRO A 513 15.04 -2.92 -15.64
N SER A 514 16.13 -3.54 -16.11
CA SER A 514 16.27 -4.04 -17.48
C SER A 514 15.34 -5.22 -17.83
N GLY A 515 14.83 -5.97 -16.85
CA GLY A 515 13.98 -7.14 -17.04
C GLY A 515 12.53 -6.83 -17.42
N THR A 516 12.24 -6.61 -18.70
CA THR A 516 10.91 -6.13 -19.16
C THR A 516 9.82 -7.19 -19.36
N GLN A 517 10.18 -8.48 -19.53
CA GLN A 517 9.19 -9.50 -19.95
C GLN A 517 8.63 -10.33 -18.79
N PHE A 518 9.47 -10.72 -17.83
CA PHE A 518 9.09 -11.46 -16.62
C PHE A 518 9.90 -10.97 -15.41
N PRO A 519 9.64 -9.74 -14.93
CA PRO A 519 10.33 -9.17 -13.77
C PRO A 519 10.09 -10.04 -12.52
N SER A 520 11.16 -10.54 -11.92
CA SER A 520 11.11 -11.44 -10.75
C SER A 520 10.51 -10.81 -9.48
N TYR A 521 10.34 -9.48 -9.49
CA TYR A 521 9.87 -8.67 -8.36
C TYR A 521 8.62 -7.85 -8.68
N ALA A 522 7.86 -8.20 -9.73
CA ALA A 522 6.50 -7.66 -9.87
C ALA A 522 5.61 -8.19 -8.74
N ASP A 523 4.82 -7.30 -8.15
CA ASP A 523 3.86 -7.62 -7.11
C ASP A 523 2.71 -8.52 -7.65
N ASP A 524 2.00 -9.20 -6.74
CA ASP A 524 0.91 -10.11 -7.10
C ASP A 524 -0.21 -9.40 -7.91
N THR A 525 -0.49 -8.11 -7.65
CA THR A 525 -1.51 -7.35 -8.41
C THR A 525 -1.03 -7.10 -9.84
N SER A 526 0.19 -6.60 -10.03
CA SER A 526 0.80 -6.40 -11.36
C SER A 526 0.90 -7.71 -12.15
N ARG A 527 1.28 -8.82 -11.50
CA ARG A 527 1.34 -10.15 -12.11
C ARG A 527 -0.03 -10.66 -12.52
N PHE A 528 -1.06 -10.46 -11.70
CA PHE A 528 -2.45 -10.79 -12.05
C PHE A 528 -2.94 -9.94 -13.22
N VAL A 529 -2.78 -8.61 -13.16
CA VAL A 529 -3.20 -7.67 -14.20
C VAL A 529 -2.53 -7.98 -15.54
N TRP A 530 -1.23 -8.30 -15.55
CA TRP A 530 -0.51 -8.71 -16.75
C TRP A 530 -1.10 -9.99 -17.34
N ASN A 531 -1.30 -11.05 -16.54
CA ASN A 531 -1.84 -12.31 -17.04
C ASN A 531 -3.29 -12.17 -17.53
N PHE A 532 -4.11 -11.39 -16.82
CA PHE A 532 -5.50 -11.12 -17.19
C PHE A 532 -5.58 -10.33 -18.51
N LEU A 533 -4.82 -9.23 -18.64
CA LEU A 533 -4.79 -8.45 -19.87
C LEU A 533 -4.20 -9.27 -21.03
N ALA A 534 -3.15 -10.06 -20.79
CA ALA A 534 -2.60 -10.98 -21.80
C ALA A 534 -3.63 -12.00 -22.29
N ASP A 535 -4.42 -12.62 -21.41
CA ASP A 535 -5.54 -13.47 -21.80
C ASP A 535 -6.55 -12.73 -22.67
N LYS A 536 -7.20 -11.71 -22.09
CA LYS A 536 -8.37 -11.05 -22.68
C LYS A 536 -8.05 -10.30 -23.96
N THR A 537 -6.84 -9.76 -24.10
CA THR A 537 -6.44 -9.07 -25.35
C THR A 537 -5.90 -10.02 -26.41
N SER A 538 -5.60 -11.27 -26.10
CA SER A 538 -4.93 -12.18 -27.04
C SER A 538 -5.79 -12.61 -28.22
N THR A 539 -5.12 -13.04 -29.29
CA THR A 539 -5.71 -13.97 -30.26
C THR A 539 -5.20 -15.38 -29.95
N LEU A 540 -6.11 -16.36 -29.92
CA LEU A 540 -5.77 -17.77 -29.76
C LEU A 540 -4.69 -18.20 -30.76
N ALA A 541 -3.55 -18.64 -30.24
CA ALA A 541 -2.52 -19.31 -31.04
C ALA A 541 -3.07 -20.63 -31.60
N GLY A 542 -2.62 -21.01 -32.79
CA GLY A 542 -2.99 -22.28 -33.42
C GLY A 542 -2.34 -23.45 -32.67
N ASN A 543 -3.16 -24.39 -32.19
CA ASN A 543 -2.79 -25.44 -31.21
C ASN A 543 -2.31 -24.90 -29.86
N LYS A 544 -2.98 -25.33 -28.79
CA LYS A 544 -2.65 -24.97 -27.40
C LYS A 544 -1.34 -25.64 -26.96
N SER A 545 -0.20 -24.99 -27.20
CA SER A 545 1.06 -25.35 -26.55
C SER A 545 1.02 -24.93 -25.07
N SER A 546 1.42 -25.86 -24.19
CA SER A 546 1.66 -25.56 -22.78
C SER A 546 3.04 -24.93 -22.60
N CYS A 547 3.20 -24.09 -21.58
CA CYS A 547 4.44 -23.35 -21.35
C CYS A 547 4.77 -23.16 -19.87
N THR A 548 6.06 -23.07 -19.57
CA THR A 548 6.62 -22.78 -18.25
C THR A 548 7.46 -21.51 -18.31
N GLY A 549 6.80 -20.40 -18.69
CA GLY A 549 7.39 -19.05 -18.75
C GLY A 549 7.97 -18.64 -20.11
N LYS A 550 8.09 -19.55 -21.10
CA LYS A 550 8.49 -19.20 -22.48
C LYS A 550 7.64 -19.90 -23.52
N CYS A 551 7.42 -19.20 -24.64
CA CYS A 551 6.68 -19.66 -25.81
C CYS A 551 7.59 -19.79 -27.03
N GLY A 552 7.10 -20.48 -28.07
CA GLY A 552 7.92 -20.88 -29.21
C GLY A 552 8.00 -19.79 -30.29
N ASP A 553 6.90 -19.12 -30.57
CA ASP A 553 6.80 -18.17 -31.69
C ASP A 553 6.99 -16.71 -31.24
N GLU A 554 7.48 -15.88 -32.17
CA GLU A 554 7.72 -14.46 -31.92
C GLU A 554 6.40 -13.69 -31.71
N GLY A 555 6.29 -12.98 -30.58
CA GLY A 555 5.06 -12.30 -30.17
C GLY A 555 4.08 -13.16 -29.38
N GLU A 556 4.46 -14.40 -29.04
CA GLU A 556 3.74 -15.19 -28.03
C GLU A 556 4.19 -14.86 -26.61
N VAL A 557 3.25 -14.95 -25.67
CA VAL A 557 3.49 -14.82 -24.23
C VAL A 557 2.85 -15.99 -23.48
N CYS A 558 3.46 -16.40 -22.36
CA CYS A 558 2.99 -17.51 -21.54
C CYS A 558 2.04 -17.01 -20.44
N VAL A 559 0.72 -17.22 -20.61
CA VAL A 559 -0.30 -16.88 -19.62
C VAL A 559 -0.49 -18.05 -18.66
N GLY A 560 -0.51 -17.79 -17.35
CA GLY A 560 -0.63 -18.84 -16.34
C GLY A 560 0.68 -19.59 -16.06
N ALA A 561 1.83 -19.00 -16.37
CA ALA A 561 3.15 -19.65 -16.30
C ALA A 561 3.50 -20.26 -14.91
N GLU A 562 2.91 -19.70 -13.85
CA GLU A 562 3.14 -20.06 -12.45
C GLU A 562 2.10 -21.04 -11.88
N VAL A 563 1.08 -21.41 -12.66
CA VAL A 563 -0.06 -22.22 -12.21
C VAL A 563 0.30 -23.71 -12.26
N GLU A 564 -0.22 -24.50 -11.31
CA GLU A 564 -0.05 -25.95 -11.31
C GLU A 564 -0.59 -26.58 -12.62
N GLY A 565 0.28 -27.30 -13.34
CA GLY A 565 -0.01 -27.83 -14.68
C GLY A 565 0.59 -27.01 -15.84
N GLY A 566 1.11 -25.81 -15.57
CA GLY A 566 1.74 -24.93 -16.54
C GLY A 566 0.75 -24.01 -17.28
N GLY A 567 1.31 -22.95 -17.87
CA GLY A 567 0.56 -21.96 -18.63
C GLY A 567 0.27 -22.39 -20.06
N ARG A 568 -0.28 -21.46 -20.85
CA ARG A 568 -0.53 -21.60 -22.29
C ARG A 568 0.09 -20.44 -23.07
N CYS A 569 0.53 -20.73 -24.29
CA CYS A 569 0.97 -19.69 -25.21
C CYS A 569 -0.21 -18.99 -25.89
N VAL A 570 -0.12 -17.67 -25.97
CA VAL A 570 -1.08 -16.82 -26.68
C VAL A 570 -0.35 -15.69 -27.41
N VAL A 571 -0.88 -15.25 -28.55
CA VAL A 571 -0.35 -14.06 -29.22
C VAL A 571 -0.93 -12.83 -28.52
N SER A 572 -0.09 -12.06 -27.84
CA SER A 572 -0.48 -10.84 -27.13
C SER A 572 0.67 -9.83 -27.09
N THR A 573 0.32 -8.54 -27.05
CA THR A 573 1.26 -7.42 -26.93
C THR A 573 1.39 -6.95 -25.46
N THR A 574 0.92 -7.73 -24.49
CA THR A 574 1.01 -7.32 -23.07
C THR A 574 2.47 -7.25 -22.61
N ARG A 575 2.87 -6.10 -22.06
CA ARG A 575 4.23 -5.85 -21.54
C ARG A 575 4.18 -5.24 -20.15
N TYR A 576 5.22 -5.48 -19.36
CA TYR A 576 5.52 -4.64 -18.21
C TYR A 576 6.29 -3.40 -18.62
N VAL A 577 6.05 -2.32 -17.89
CA VAL A 577 6.81 -1.08 -17.95
C VAL A 577 7.26 -0.78 -16.51
N PRO A 578 8.55 -0.59 -16.24
CA PRO A 578 8.99 -0.31 -14.88
C PRO A 578 8.36 1.01 -14.40
N ALA A 579 8.04 1.10 -13.11
CA ALA A 579 7.44 2.28 -12.50
C ALA A 579 8.31 2.73 -11.31
N TYR A 580 9.21 3.67 -11.56
CA TYR A 580 10.05 4.32 -10.55
C TYR A 580 10.40 5.73 -11.03
N SER A 581 10.91 6.58 -10.13
CA SER A 581 11.20 7.98 -10.44
C SER A 581 12.11 8.14 -11.67
N THR A 582 11.71 9.03 -12.59
CA THR A 582 12.49 9.35 -13.79
C THR A 582 13.84 10.02 -13.49
N ARG A 583 14.04 10.42 -12.22
CA ARG A 583 15.28 10.98 -11.67
C ARG A 583 16.12 9.97 -10.90
N VAL A 584 15.87 8.67 -11.02
CA VAL A 584 16.78 7.63 -10.53
C VAL A 584 17.28 6.80 -11.71
N LYS A 585 18.54 6.37 -11.66
CA LYS A 585 19.14 5.43 -12.61
C LYS A 585 19.81 4.30 -11.84
N PHE A 586 19.68 3.06 -12.32
CA PHE A 586 20.50 1.94 -11.87
C PHE A 586 21.76 1.85 -12.74
N GLU A 587 22.93 1.87 -12.10
CA GLU A 587 24.25 1.79 -12.76
C GLU A 587 25.29 1.29 -11.74
N ASP A 588 26.25 0.47 -12.19
CA ASP A 588 27.29 -0.14 -11.34
C ASP A 588 26.75 -0.87 -10.09
N ASN A 589 25.61 -1.58 -10.26
CA ASN A 589 24.87 -2.27 -9.19
C ASN A 589 24.47 -1.33 -8.02
N ALA A 590 24.16 -0.07 -8.33
CA ALA A 590 23.68 0.92 -7.37
C ALA A 590 22.64 1.86 -7.98
N TRP A 591 21.80 2.45 -7.13
CA TRP A 591 20.84 3.48 -7.50
C TRP A 591 21.43 4.87 -7.32
N HIS A 592 21.38 5.68 -8.37
CA HIS A 592 21.92 7.04 -8.40
C HIS A 592 20.81 8.06 -8.67
N VAL A 593 20.79 9.16 -7.91
CA VAL A 593 19.88 10.27 -8.14
C VAL A 593 20.42 11.18 -9.24
N LEU A 594 19.62 11.40 -10.27
CA LEU A 594 19.91 12.31 -11.37
C LEU A 594 19.55 13.76 -11.00
N PRO A 595 20.30 14.75 -11.50
CA PRO A 595 19.93 16.17 -11.35
C PRO A 595 18.58 16.44 -12.01
N ALA A 596 17.83 17.41 -11.48
CA ALA A 596 16.60 17.87 -12.10
C ALA A 596 16.90 18.52 -13.46
N ASN A 597 16.22 18.09 -14.52
CA ASN A 597 16.29 18.71 -15.84
C ASN A 597 15.24 19.81 -15.92
N SER A 598 15.66 21.08 -16.10
CA SER A 598 14.75 22.22 -16.22
C SER A 598 13.77 22.12 -17.40
N SER A 599 14.10 21.31 -18.42
CA SER A 599 13.24 21.05 -19.57
C SER A 599 12.20 19.95 -19.33
N ASP A 600 12.28 19.23 -18.20
CA ASP A 600 11.26 18.28 -17.73
C ASP A 600 10.49 18.91 -16.55
N PRO A 601 9.32 19.52 -16.79
CA PRO A 601 8.58 20.20 -15.74
C PRO A 601 8.06 19.25 -14.64
N MET A 602 8.00 17.94 -14.91
CA MET A 602 7.64 16.94 -13.90
C MET A 602 8.86 16.43 -13.13
N GLY A 603 10.00 16.27 -13.81
CA GLY A 603 11.29 15.98 -13.18
C GLY A 603 11.72 17.05 -12.17
N VAL A 604 11.46 18.34 -12.44
CA VAL A 604 11.75 19.44 -11.50
C VAL A 604 10.99 19.30 -10.18
N VAL A 605 9.75 18.83 -10.21
CA VAL A 605 8.90 18.65 -8.99
C VAL A 605 8.91 17.22 -8.46
N ASP A 606 9.75 16.34 -9.02
CA ASP A 606 9.85 14.95 -8.60
C ASP A 606 10.51 14.83 -7.22
N PRO A 607 9.78 14.37 -6.19
CA PRO A 607 10.31 14.24 -4.84
C PRO A 607 11.36 13.13 -4.71
N VAL A 608 11.37 12.14 -5.62
CA VAL A 608 12.21 10.93 -5.57
C VAL A 608 12.03 10.17 -4.25
N TRP A 609 10.93 9.42 -4.13
CA TRP A 609 10.64 8.65 -2.92
C TRP A 609 11.52 7.41 -2.74
N THR A 610 11.98 7.16 -1.51
CA THR A 610 12.66 5.93 -1.09
C THR A 610 12.07 5.37 0.21
N GLU A 611 12.16 4.06 0.39
CA GLU A 611 11.69 3.32 1.57
C GLU A 611 12.91 2.78 2.33
N SER A 612 13.01 3.13 3.61
CA SER A 612 14.10 2.64 4.47
C SER A 612 14.13 1.11 4.50
N TYR A 613 15.31 0.50 4.55
CA TYR A 613 15.41 -0.89 4.97
C TYR A 613 14.99 -1.05 6.44
N TRP A 614 14.42 -2.21 6.76
CA TRP A 614 14.21 -2.75 8.10
C TRP A 614 14.50 -4.25 8.08
N ASN A 615 14.75 -4.85 9.26
CA ASN A 615 15.00 -6.29 9.39
C ASN A 615 13.75 -7.00 9.95
N THR A 616 13.36 -6.61 11.16
CA THR A 616 12.14 -7.07 11.84
C THR A 616 11.28 -5.86 12.14
N ILE A 617 9.97 -6.00 11.93
CA ILE A 617 8.96 -5.10 12.48
C ILE A 617 8.11 -5.93 13.45
N GLY A 618 7.88 -5.42 14.65
CA GLY A 618 7.11 -6.15 15.66
C GLY A 618 6.59 -5.30 16.81
N LEU A 619 5.44 -5.71 17.33
CA LEU A 619 4.80 -5.15 18.51
C LEU A 619 4.56 -6.26 19.53
N ARG A 620 5.05 -6.07 20.76
CA ARG A 620 4.85 -7.00 21.88
C ARG A 620 4.31 -6.28 23.10
N VAL A 621 3.54 -6.98 23.91
CA VAL A 621 3.01 -6.46 25.18
C VAL A 621 3.27 -7.45 26.30
N TYR A 622 3.75 -6.94 27.43
CA TYR A 622 4.10 -7.70 28.62
C TYR A 622 4.00 -6.84 29.89
N ALA A 623 4.04 -7.47 31.05
CA ALA A 623 4.03 -6.79 32.34
C ALA A 623 5.46 -6.54 32.84
N VAL A 624 5.78 -5.29 33.14
CA VAL A 624 7.02 -4.87 33.80
C VAL A 624 6.72 -4.59 35.27
N GLN A 625 7.66 -4.93 36.15
CA GLN A 625 7.61 -4.63 37.59
C GLN A 625 8.43 -3.38 37.89
N ASP A 626 8.19 -2.75 39.04
CA ASP A 626 8.97 -1.57 39.43
C ASP A 626 10.47 -1.87 39.56
N SER A 627 11.32 -0.99 39.02
CA SER A 627 12.79 -1.14 39.01
C SER A 627 13.42 -1.33 40.40
N THR A 628 12.77 -0.88 41.48
CA THR A 628 13.20 -1.13 42.85
C THR A 628 13.22 -2.62 43.17
N PHE A 629 12.29 -3.40 42.61
CA PHE A 629 12.22 -4.84 42.80
C PHE A 629 13.37 -5.57 42.10
N ASP A 630 13.75 -5.13 40.89
CA ASP A 630 14.91 -5.66 40.18
C ASP A 630 16.22 -5.40 40.94
N TRP A 631 16.36 -4.19 41.51
CA TRP A 631 17.48 -3.88 42.41
C TRP A 631 17.48 -4.75 43.68
N LEU A 632 16.32 -5.01 44.29
CA LEU A 632 16.21 -5.92 45.44
C LEU A 632 16.59 -7.36 45.07
N ILE A 633 16.16 -7.87 43.91
CA ILE A 633 16.58 -9.19 43.40
C ILE A 633 18.09 -9.24 43.18
N LEU A 634 18.67 -8.22 42.53
CA LEU A 634 20.10 -8.15 42.25
C LEU A 634 20.92 -8.12 43.55
N LEU A 635 20.52 -7.30 44.52
CA LEU A 635 21.17 -7.22 45.83
C LEU A 635 21.03 -8.52 46.63
N ALA A 636 19.88 -9.18 46.59
CA ALA A 636 19.68 -10.50 47.20
C ALA A 636 20.58 -11.56 46.54
N GLY A 637 20.64 -11.59 45.20
CA GLY A 637 21.52 -12.48 44.44
C GLY A 637 23.00 -12.30 44.80
N LEU A 638 23.50 -11.07 44.74
CA LEU A 638 24.87 -10.72 45.13
C LEU A 638 25.18 -11.12 46.59
N SER A 639 24.23 -10.90 47.50
CA SER A 639 24.37 -11.28 48.92
C SER A 639 24.46 -12.80 49.09
N ILE A 640 23.63 -13.57 48.39
CA ILE A 640 23.66 -15.03 48.40
C ILE A 640 24.96 -15.56 47.79
N THR A 641 25.44 -14.98 46.70
CA THR A 641 26.73 -15.35 46.08
C THR A 641 27.90 -15.08 47.03
N ALA A 642 27.95 -13.90 47.66
CA ALA A 642 29.00 -13.55 48.63
C ALA A 642 28.97 -14.46 49.87
N ALA A 643 27.79 -14.73 50.42
CA ALA A 643 27.61 -15.64 51.55
C ALA A 643 28.03 -17.07 51.20
N SER A 644 27.68 -17.55 50.02
CA SER A 644 28.07 -18.88 49.51
C SER A 644 29.58 -18.99 49.32
N TYR A 645 30.22 -17.96 48.75
CA TYR A 645 31.68 -17.91 48.63
C TYR A 645 32.37 -17.95 49.99
N CYS A 646 31.90 -17.15 50.96
CA CYS A 646 32.41 -17.17 52.33
C CYS A 646 32.23 -18.54 52.99
N ALA A 647 31.05 -19.18 52.84
CA ALA A 647 30.78 -20.51 53.37
C ALA A 647 31.71 -21.58 52.77
N VAL A 648 31.96 -21.55 51.46
CA VAL A 648 32.91 -22.45 50.79
C VAL A 648 34.34 -22.20 51.27
N HIS A 649 34.75 -20.94 51.44
CA HIS A 649 36.11 -20.61 51.87
C HIS A 649 36.37 -20.99 53.35
N VAL A 650 35.40 -20.76 54.23
CA VAL A 650 35.45 -21.20 55.64
C VAL A 650 35.37 -22.72 55.74
N GLY A 651 34.49 -23.35 54.95
CA GLY A 651 34.37 -24.81 54.87
C GLY A 651 35.67 -25.49 54.42
N ARG A 652 36.32 -24.97 53.36
CA ARG A 652 37.66 -25.44 52.93
C ARG A 652 38.71 -25.27 54.03
N ALA A 653 38.74 -24.12 54.72
CA ALA A 653 39.68 -23.89 55.81
C ALA A 653 39.43 -24.82 57.02
N TYR A 654 38.17 -25.14 57.32
CA TYR A 654 37.78 -26.08 58.37
C TYR A 654 38.15 -27.51 58.00
N ILE A 655 37.77 -27.99 56.81
CA ILE A 655 38.12 -29.33 56.32
C ILE A 655 39.63 -29.51 56.26
N SER A 656 40.39 -28.52 55.75
CA SER A 656 41.86 -28.58 55.73
C SER A 656 42.48 -28.60 57.13
N LYS A 657 41.83 -28.04 58.16
CA LYS A 657 42.27 -28.16 59.56
C LYS A 657 41.91 -29.50 60.20
N VAL A 658 40.82 -30.14 59.78
CA VAL A 658 40.41 -31.47 60.26
C VAL A 658 41.29 -32.55 59.63
N VAL A 659 41.49 -32.52 58.30
CA VAL A 659 42.32 -33.47 57.53
C VAL A 659 43.83 -33.36 57.85
N LYS A 660 44.26 -32.30 58.56
CA LYS A 660 45.62 -32.17 59.11
C LYS A 660 45.76 -32.66 60.57
N ARG A 661 44.70 -33.28 61.11
CA ARG A 661 44.61 -33.69 62.51
C ARG A 661 44.34 -35.19 62.70
N ASP A 662 44.09 -35.89 61.59
CA ASP A 662 44.48 -37.28 61.36
C ASP A 662 45.91 -37.32 60.79
#